data_AF-A0A6P6TBT5-F1
#
_entry.id   AF-A0A6P6TBT5-F1
#
_cell.length_a   1.000
_cell.length_b   1.000
_cell.length_c   1.000
_cell.angle_alpha   90.00
_cell.angle_beta   90.00
_cell.angle_gamma   90.00
#
_symmetry.space_group_name_H-M   'P 1'
#
loop_
_entity.id
_entity.type
_entity.pdbx_description
1 polymer ?
#
loop_
_entity_poly.entity_id
_entity_poly.type
_entity_poly.pdbx_seq_one_letter_code
_entity_poly.pdbx_strand_id
1 'polypeptide(L)'
;MEDKEAEEPQKKRPRSDSDNSKRIDAALLQYQNQRLVQQLDMQKQELLDLEVKMKELRDKQASYDSVLITINRLWNQLDGELILLGVRAGAGKTALHSSDQVDQLQGPMPSCRAEDIFLCRLLQTNAIESTGSDGANGYIKEGLARRQASTRALMKLLEDAIEAQRAKIENISQAFHGKSSAEDFVLILGKIDALMKEEVDNLHKVMDILHLKHKEYADEIQTCIENNSVDQSEIKRLNGELEESTAELEESRRKLVNLRMQKEGPSAVQSPISVVANGTASPEKPADRAKRLRGLKDSIEETKVLAEDRLAEVQEMQEDNLSLLKQLQDLQNELKDDKYVYSSRPYTLLNDQLQHLNSEADRYKVLAESVQAERSLIIRREKELSVKAESAEAARKGVENLEAKIEELENQLHKSIVEKNELEVKMEEALQDTGRKDVKEEFQIMASALSKEMGMMEAQLNRWKETAEESLSLHEEVQSLKALVDSKTTEEKDLADRCAHQMGVIKSLKAYIEKMQKEKEELQIFVDMLGQQIYDNRDVKEIKESEQRAHAQVKILRNTLDEHGLELRVKAAKEAEAACEERLAAAEAEKASLRDEVDACDRDVLKLQEAIKLKEAEAEAYISEIETIGQAYEDMQMQNQRLLQQVTERDDYNIKLVSESVNSKQAHNLLLSEKQALSKQLHRANAMLDSLKLRITQCEEQFI
;
A
#
# COMPACT_ATOMS: atom_id res chain seq x y z
N MET A 1 58.34 42.29 60.12
CA MET A 1 57.68 42.88 61.29
C MET A 1 56.88 41.78 61.95
N GLU A 2 57.03 41.48 63.24
CA GLU A 2 58.04 41.90 64.21
C GLU A 2 58.00 40.87 65.34
N ASP A 3 59.14 40.53 65.93
CA ASP A 3 59.19 39.59 67.06
C ASP A 3 58.48 40.15 68.29
N LYS A 4 57.93 39.24 69.11
CA LYS A 4 57.83 39.42 70.56
C LYS A 4 57.58 38.10 71.28
N GLU A 5 58.66 37.50 71.75
CA GLU A 5 58.62 36.70 72.98
C GLU A 5 58.24 37.60 74.17
N ALA A 6 57.44 37.08 75.10
CA ALA A 6 57.28 37.65 76.43
C ALA A 6 56.96 36.53 77.44
N GLU A 7 57.66 36.57 78.57
CA GLU A 7 57.85 35.54 79.59
C GLU A 7 56.59 34.96 80.27
N GLU A 8 56.76 33.76 80.86
CA GLU A 8 55.88 33.24 81.92
C GLU A 8 55.74 34.23 83.10
N PRO A 9 54.65 34.12 83.88
CA PRO A 9 54.90 33.54 85.21
C PRO A 9 53.85 32.53 85.67
N GLN A 10 54.32 31.42 86.23
CA GLN A 10 53.50 30.41 86.92
C GLN A 10 52.64 31.03 88.04
N LYS A 11 51.33 30.79 88.03
CA LYS A 11 50.48 30.89 89.23
C LYS A 11 49.26 29.97 89.19
N LYS A 12 49.33 28.92 90.02
CA LYS A 12 48.22 28.16 90.64
C LYS A 12 46.98 27.87 89.79
N ARG A 13 46.85 26.61 89.33
CA ARG A 13 45.60 26.01 88.85
C ARG A 13 44.45 26.19 89.87
N PRO A 14 43.32 26.80 89.51
CA PRO A 14 42.02 26.46 90.09
C PRO A 14 41.51 25.16 89.45
N ARG A 15 40.94 24.26 90.26
CA ARG A 15 40.13 23.14 89.77
C ARG A 15 38.66 23.56 89.82
N SER A 16 38.08 23.92 88.68
CA SER A 16 36.64 23.88 88.40
C SER A 16 36.39 24.09 86.90
N ASP A 17 35.16 23.76 86.45
CA ASP A 17 34.60 24.11 85.12
C ASP A 17 34.98 23.23 83.90
N SER A 18 35.08 21.91 84.08
CA SER A 18 35.10 20.96 82.93
C SER A 18 33.72 20.65 82.33
N ASP A 19 32.63 21.05 82.98
CA ASP A 19 31.25 20.75 82.54
C ASP A 19 30.63 21.86 81.69
N ASN A 20 31.01 23.13 81.92
CA ASN A 20 30.50 24.23 81.11
C ASN A 20 31.08 24.23 79.68
N SER A 21 32.35 23.88 79.48
CA SER A 21 32.92 23.83 78.12
C SER A 21 32.25 22.74 77.26
N LYS A 22 31.99 21.56 77.82
CA LYS A 22 31.31 20.45 77.13
C LYS A 22 29.87 20.80 76.74
N ARG A 23 29.14 21.55 77.59
CA ARG A 23 27.78 22.03 77.27
C ARG A 23 27.80 23.10 76.16
N ILE A 24 28.80 23.98 76.16
CA ILE A 24 28.97 24.99 75.11
C ILE A 24 29.35 24.33 73.78
N ASP A 25 30.27 23.36 73.77
CA ASP A 25 30.62 22.57 72.57
C ASP A 25 29.40 21.81 72.02
N ALA A 26 28.60 21.16 72.88
CA ALA A 26 27.40 20.45 72.46
C ALA A 26 26.35 21.37 71.82
N ALA A 27 26.11 22.56 72.40
CA ALA A 27 25.21 23.56 71.84
C ALA A 27 25.73 24.14 70.50
N LEU A 28 27.04 24.35 70.39
CA LEU A 28 27.69 24.84 69.16
C LEU A 28 27.62 23.79 68.04
N LEU A 29 27.85 22.51 68.36
CA LEU A 29 27.66 21.38 67.44
C LEU A 29 26.20 21.22 67.01
N GLN A 30 25.24 21.39 67.93
CA GLN A 30 23.81 21.35 67.60
C GLN A 30 23.43 22.47 66.62
N TYR A 31 23.94 23.70 66.83
CA TYR A 31 23.74 24.82 65.92
C TYR A 31 24.39 24.59 64.54
N GLN A 32 25.61 24.05 64.51
CA GLN A 32 26.30 23.68 63.25
C GLN A 32 25.52 22.59 62.48
N ASN A 33 25.07 21.54 63.16
CA ASN A 33 24.23 20.50 62.55
C ASN A 33 22.91 21.06 62.02
N GLN A 34 22.24 21.95 62.77
CA GLN A 34 21.00 22.58 62.32
C GLN A 34 21.22 23.44 61.06
N ARG A 35 22.35 24.15 60.97
CA ARG A 35 22.74 24.91 59.77
C ARG A 35 23.05 24.00 58.58
N LEU A 36 23.72 22.86 58.80
CA LEU A 36 23.99 21.88 57.74
C LEU A 36 22.70 21.22 57.24
N VAL A 37 21.74 20.93 58.12
CA VAL A 37 20.40 20.43 57.73
C VAL A 37 19.67 21.47 56.87
N GLN A 38 19.67 22.75 57.26
CA GLN A 38 19.08 23.82 56.44
C GLN A 38 19.75 23.97 55.06
N GLN A 39 21.07 23.78 54.97
CA GLN A 39 21.79 23.79 53.69
C GLN A 39 21.45 22.57 52.83
N LEU A 40 21.34 21.38 53.43
CA LEU A 40 20.92 20.16 52.73
C LEU A 40 19.48 20.26 52.23
N ASP A 41 18.56 20.83 53.02
CA ASP A 41 17.15 20.98 52.62
C ASP A 41 17.00 22.05 51.52
N MET A 42 17.82 23.10 51.53
CA MET A 42 17.92 24.06 50.42
C MET A 42 18.43 23.39 49.14
N GLN A 43 19.50 22.59 49.21
CA GLN A 43 20.03 21.85 48.06
C GLN A 43 19.04 20.80 47.53
N LYS A 44 18.27 20.13 48.40
CA LYS A 44 17.19 19.23 47.97
C LYS A 44 16.10 19.99 47.20
N GLN A 45 15.72 21.19 47.66
CA GLN A 45 14.73 21.99 46.94
C GLN A 45 15.27 22.44 45.57
N GLU A 46 16.52 22.90 45.49
CA GLU A 46 17.15 23.24 44.20
C GLU A 46 17.22 22.04 43.25
N LEU A 47 17.51 20.83 43.75
CA LEU A 47 17.48 19.61 42.95
C LEU A 47 16.07 19.26 42.46
N LEU A 48 15.05 19.36 43.32
CA LEU A 48 13.64 19.13 42.94
C LEU A 48 13.18 20.14 41.87
N ASP A 49 13.52 21.42 42.02
CA ASP A 49 13.18 22.47 41.04
C ASP A 49 13.89 22.21 39.69
N LEU A 50 15.13 21.73 39.71
CA LEU A 50 15.86 21.31 38.51
C LEU A 50 15.29 20.03 37.88
N GLU A 51 14.85 19.05 38.67
CA GLU A 51 14.20 17.83 38.19
C GLU A 51 12.86 18.14 37.49
N VAL A 52 12.05 19.02 38.08
CA VAL A 52 10.81 19.54 37.45
C VAL A 52 11.13 20.23 36.14
N LYS A 53 12.13 21.11 36.11
CA LYS A 53 12.55 21.82 34.88
C LYS A 53 13.10 20.87 33.80
N MET A 54 13.85 19.84 34.19
CA MET A 54 14.33 18.79 33.28
C MET A 54 13.19 17.90 32.76
N LYS A 55 12.11 17.72 33.54
CA LYS A 55 10.89 17.05 33.06
C LYS A 55 10.16 17.94 32.05
N GLU A 56 9.90 19.20 32.36
CA GLU A 56 9.25 20.13 31.43
C GLU A 56 9.99 20.26 30.08
N LEU A 57 11.32 20.30 30.10
CA LEU A 57 12.12 20.37 28.88
C LEU A 57 12.02 19.08 28.05
N ARG A 58 12.01 17.91 28.69
CA ARG A 58 11.77 16.62 28.01
C ARG A 58 10.36 16.52 27.43
N ASP A 59 9.34 16.95 28.17
CA ASP A 59 7.95 16.95 27.71
C ASP A 59 7.78 17.90 26.49
N LYS A 60 8.43 19.08 26.52
CA LYS A 60 8.48 20.01 25.38
C LYS A 60 9.23 19.40 24.19
N GLN A 61 10.40 18.79 24.41
CA GLN A 61 11.17 18.13 23.35
C GLN A 61 10.38 17.00 22.70
N ALA A 62 9.76 16.11 23.47
CA ALA A 62 8.90 15.05 22.96
C ALA A 62 7.73 15.59 22.11
N SER A 63 7.16 16.74 22.47
CA SER A 63 6.13 17.40 21.64
C SER A 63 6.68 17.92 20.31
N TYR A 64 7.90 18.49 20.29
CA TYR A 64 8.55 18.93 19.06
C TYR A 64 8.93 17.75 18.17
N ASP A 65 9.51 16.69 18.74
CA ASP A 65 9.89 15.47 18.02
C ASP A 65 8.64 14.81 17.41
N SER A 66 7.51 14.75 18.13
CA SER A 66 6.23 14.26 17.60
C SER A 66 5.72 15.07 16.39
N VAL A 67 5.83 16.40 16.44
CA VAL A 67 5.48 17.28 15.31
C VAL A 67 6.42 17.04 14.13
N LEU A 68 7.73 16.95 14.37
CA LEU A 68 8.72 16.71 13.31
C LEU A 68 8.56 15.32 12.66
N ILE A 69 8.30 14.27 13.45
CA ILE A 69 7.96 12.93 12.94
C ILE A 69 6.73 13.00 12.03
N THR A 70 5.72 13.76 12.43
CA THR A 70 4.49 13.96 11.63
C THR A 70 4.79 14.67 10.31
N ILE A 71 5.62 15.73 10.33
CA ILE A 71 6.06 16.44 9.12
C ILE A 71 6.86 15.51 8.20
N ASN A 72 7.81 14.73 8.74
CA ASN A 72 8.61 13.79 7.96
C ASN A 72 7.72 12.73 7.27
N ARG A 73 6.74 12.19 8.01
CA ARG A 73 5.78 11.21 7.48
C ARG A 73 4.94 11.78 6.35
N LEU A 74 4.40 13.00 6.51
CA LEU A 74 3.60 13.66 5.48
C LEU A 74 4.43 14.03 4.25
N TRP A 75 5.69 14.39 4.42
CA TRP A 75 6.59 14.71 3.31
C TRP A 75 7.01 13.44 2.54
N ASN A 76 7.37 12.36 3.25
CA ASN A 76 7.61 11.05 2.62
C ASN A 76 6.36 10.57 1.84
N GLN A 77 5.17 10.76 2.41
CA GLN A 77 3.90 10.43 1.76
C GLN A 77 3.69 11.27 0.48
N LEU A 78 3.94 12.58 0.51
CA LEU A 78 3.86 13.44 -0.67
C LEU A 78 4.83 12.99 -1.77
N ASP A 79 6.09 12.73 -1.43
CA ASP A 79 7.10 12.26 -2.41
C ASP A 79 6.68 10.92 -3.04
N GLY A 80 6.18 9.97 -2.23
CA GLY A 80 5.67 8.68 -2.70
C GLY A 80 4.40 8.78 -3.56
N GLU A 81 3.46 9.66 -3.20
CA GLU A 81 2.25 9.93 -4.00
C GLU A 81 2.60 10.57 -5.34
N LEU A 82 3.58 11.48 -5.40
CA LEU A 82 4.08 12.06 -6.65
C LEU A 82 4.73 11.01 -7.55
N ILE A 83 5.52 10.08 -6.98
CA ILE A 83 6.09 8.94 -7.74
C ILE A 83 4.97 8.06 -8.30
N LEU A 84 3.99 7.67 -7.47
CA LEU A 84 2.85 6.84 -7.90
C LEU A 84 2.01 7.50 -9.00
N LEU A 85 1.76 8.80 -8.88
CA LEU A 85 1.06 9.59 -9.91
C LEU A 85 1.90 9.67 -11.19
N GLY A 86 3.22 9.85 -11.09
CA GLY A 86 4.14 9.86 -12.22
C GLY A 86 4.15 8.54 -12.98
N VAL A 87 4.12 7.41 -12.27
CA VAL A 87 3.97 6.07 -12.85
C VAL A 87 2.63 5.95 -13.60
N ARG A 88 1.52 6.37 -12.98
CA ARG A 88 0.18 6.34 -13.61
C ARG A 88 0.04 7.27 -14.81
N ALA A 89 0.81 8.36 -14.85
CA ALA A 89 0.84 9.32 -15.97
C ALA A 89 1.74 8.87 -17.14
N GLY A 90 2.41 7.71 -17.06
CA GLY A 90 3.23 7.16 -18.14
C GLY A 90 4.75 7.35 -17.96
N ALA A 91 5.22 8.06 -16.92
CA ALA A 91 6.65 8.18 -16.61
C ALA A 91 7.19 6.99 -15.79
N GLY A 92 6.61 5.80 -15.96
CA GLY A 92 6.84 4.60 -15.13
C GLY A 92 8.29 4.37 -14.71
N LYS A 93 9.19 4.23 -15.69
CA LYS A 93 10.61 3.93 -15.43
C LYS A 93 11.38 5.09 -14.79
N THR A 94 11.13 6.33 -15.19
CA THR A 94 11.84 7.52 -14.68
C THR A 94 11.35 7.93 -13.28
N ALA A 95 10.05 7.79 -13.01
CA ALA A 95 9.49 8.00 -11.68
C ALA A 95 10.02 6.96 -10.67
N LEU A 96 10.07 5.67 -11.04
CA LEU A 96 10.57 4.61 -10.15
C LEU A 96 12.08 4.73 -9.87
N HIS A 97 12.91 5.07 -10.86
CA HIS A 97 14.34 5.36 -10.61
C HIS A 97 14.57 6.60 -9.73
N SER A 98 13.59 7.49 -9.61
CA SER A 98 13.64 8.60 -8.65
C SER A 98 13.37 8.12 -7.21
N SER A 99 12.63 7.01 -7.04
CA SER A 99 12.46 6.31 -5.76
C SER A 99 13.75 5.65 -5.29
N ASP A 100 14.50 5.00 -6.19
CA ASP A 100 15.78 4.34 -5.86
C ASP A 100 16.79 5.32 -5.24
N GLN A 101 16.83 6.58 -5.68
CA GLN A 101 17.73 7.59 -5.10
C GLN A 101 17.34 8.01 -3.68
N VAL A 102 16.06 7.93 -3.34
CA VAL A 102 15.55 8.22 -1.99
C VAL A 102 15.83 7.06 -1.05
N ASP A 103 15.58 5.82 -1.49
CA ASP A 103 15.81 4.61 -0.70
C ASP A 103 17.32 4.35 -0.48
N GLN A 104 18.18 4.57 -1.48
CA GLN A 104 19.63 4.37 -1.35
C GLN A 104 20.32 5.33 -0.37
N LEU A 105 19.70 6.47 -0.04
CA LEU A 105 20.16 7.36 1.03
C LEU A 105 19.75 6.88 2.43
N GLN A 106 18.82 5.92 2.52
CA GLN A 106 18.37 5.31 3.78
C GLN A 106 19.29 4.14 4.22
N GLY A 107 20.60 4.32 4.01
CA GLY A 107 21.65 3.39 4.43
C GLY A 107 21.77 3.22 5.95
N PRO A 108 22.73 2.39 6.43
CA PRO A 108 22.82 2.02 7.84
C PRO A 108 22.98 3.23 8.77
N MET A 109 22.41 3.09 9.98
CA MET A 109 22.24 4.11 11.03
C MET A 109 23.22 5.31 10.94
N PRO A 110 22.72 6.56 10.80
CA PRO A 110 23.56 7.75 10.76
C PRO A 110 24.54 7.80 11.95
N SER A 111 25.83 8.04 11.68
CA SER A 111 26.89 7.98 12.71
C SER A 111 26.93 9.23 13.61
N CYS A 112 25.80 9.91 13.75
CA CYS A 112 25.60 11.11 14.55
C CYS A 112 25.23 10.76 16.00
N ARG A 113 25.08 11.78 16.85
CA ARG A 113 24.65 11.57 18.24
C ARG A 113 23.18 11.16 18.29
N ALA A 114 22.75 10.54 19.40
CA ALA A 114 21.38 10.03 19.54
C ALA A 114 20.30 11.11 19.32
N GLU A 115 20.60 12.34 19.74
CA GLU A 115 19.75 13.52 19.57
C GLU A 115 19.62 13.96 18.11
N ASP A 116 20.63 13.68 17.28
CA ASP A 116 20.73 14.11 15.88
C ASP A 116 20.14 13.09 14.88
N ILE A 117 19.94 11.82 15.28
CA ILE A 117 19.50 10.71 14.40
C ILE A 117 18.22 11.06 13.65
N PHE A 118 17.25 11.66 14.36
CA PHE A 118 15.99 12.05 13.75
C PHE A 118 16.19 13.14 12.67
N LEU A 119 17.03 14.14 12.96
CA LEU A 119 17.28 15.27 12.06
C LEU A 119 18.06 14.82 10.81
N CYS A 120 19.06 13.94 10.98
CA CYS A 120 19.74 13.25 9.88
C CYS A 120 18.75 12.53 8.94
N ARG A 121 17.79 11.76 9.51
CA ARG A 121 16.74 11.08 8.72
C ARG A 121 15.79 12.06 8.02
N LEU A 122 15.37 13.15 8.68
CA LEU A 122 14.51 14.19 8.10
C LEU A 122 15.17 14.88 6.89
N LEU A 123 16.48 15.08 6.95
CA LEU A 123 17.29 15.77 5.92
C LEU A 123 17.87 14.83 4.86
N GLN A 124 17.68 13.51 4.99
CA GLN A 124 18.30 12.48 4.14
C GLN A 124 19.84 12.59 4.10
N THR A 125 20.46 12.82 5.26
CA THR A 125 21.92 12.95 5.39
C THR A 125 22.52 12.15 6.55
N ASN A 126 23.71 11.61 6.34
CA ASN A 126 24.31 10.62 7.26
C ASN A 126 25.13 11.21 8.41
N ALA A 127 25.45 12.51 8.38
CA ALA A 127 26.17 13.21 9.44
C ALA A 127 25.95 14.73 9.38
N ILE A 128 25.62 15.35 10.52
CA ILE A 128 25.57 16.80 10.68
C ILE A 128 26.95 17.29 11.14
N GLU A 129 27.59 18.18 10.38
CA GLU A 129 28.86 18.79 10.77
C GLU A 129 28.64 19.83 11.89
N SER A 130 29.02 19.47 13.12
CA SER A 130 28.93 20.32 14.31
C SER A 130 29.91 21.51 14.28
N THR A 131 29.65 22.51 13.43
CA THR A 131 30.40 23.78 13.33
C THR A 131 29.64 24.94 13.97
N GLY A 132 29.41 24.85 15.29
CA GLY A 132 28.75 25.89 16.07
C GLY A 132 27.25 26.06 15.77
N SER A 133 26.57 26.91 16.54
CA SER A 133 25.11 27.11 16.42
C SER A 133 24.69 27.71 15.08
N ASP A 134 25.57 28.51 14.46
CA ASP A 134 25.30 29.18 13.18
C ASP A 134 25.54 28.23 11.98
N GLY A 135 26.58 27.39 12.02
CA GLY A 135 26.85 26.39 11.00
C GLY A 135 25.80 25.28 10.95
N ALA A 136 25.34 24.81 12.11
CA ALA A 136 24.26 23.82 12.21
C ALA A 136 22.96 24.31 11.53
N ASN A 137 22.60 25.58 11.72
CA ASN A 137 21.41 26.18 11.08
C ASN A 137 21.58 26.31 9.55
N GLY A 138 22.80 26.57 9.07
CA GLY A 138 23.14 26.53 7.64
C GLY A 138 22.96 25.14 7.04
N TYR A 139 23.50 24.11 7.70
CA TYR A 139 23.41 22.71 7.27
C TYR A 139 21.94 22.22 7.18
N ILE A 140 21.12 22.53 8.20
CA ILE A 140 19.69 22.18 8.20
C ILE A 140 18.95 22.82 7.03
N LYS A 141 19.21 24.11 6.76
CA LYS A 141 18.62 24.82 5.62
C LYS A 141 19.04 24.21 4.28
N GLU A 142 20.29 23.78 4.15
CA GLU A 142 20.78 23.14 2.93
C GLU A 142 20.12 21.77 2.71
N GLY A 143 20.03 20.93 3.75
CA GLY A 143 19.33 19.64 3.69
C GLY A 143 17.85 19.79 3.31
N LEU A 144 17.15 20.75 3.94
CA LEU A 144 15.77 21.08 3.57
C LEU A 144 15.64 21.58 2.12
N ALA A 145 16.58 22.40 1.66
CA ALA A 145 16.60 22.89 0.28
C ALA A 145 16.85 21.76 -0.74
N ARG A 146 17.75 20.83 -0.45
CA ARG A 146 17.99 19.62 -1.26
C ARG A 146 16.74 18.75 -1.34
N ARG A 147 16.11 18.46 -0.19
CA ARG A 147 14.86 17.70 -0.13
C ARG A 147 13.73 18.39 -0.92
N GLN A 148 13.54 19.69 -0.72
CA GLN A 148 12.55 20.47 -1.47
C GLN A 148 12.84 20.49 -2.98
N ALA A 149 14.11 20.52 -3.40
CA ALA A 149 14.49 20.43 -4.80
C ALA A 149 14.14 19.05 -5.39
N SER A 150 14.34 17.96 -4.63
CA SER A 150 13.91 16.60 -5.01
C SER A 150 12.39 16.52 -5.22
N THR A 151 11.60 16.96 -4.24
CA THR A 151 10.13 17.03 -4.36
C THR A 151 9.68 17.85 -5.58
N ARG A 152 10.33 18.98 -5.88
CA ARG A 152 10.03 19.77 -7.10
C ARG A 152 10.41 19.05 -8.39
N ALA A 153 11.49 18.25 -8.40
CA ALA A 153 11.87 17.44 -9.55
C ALA A 153 10.82 16.34 -9.81
N LEU A 154 10.30 15.69 -8.76
CA LEU A 154 9.17 14.75 -8.87
C LEU A 154 7.91 15.41 -9.43
N MET A 155 7.56 16.61 -8.94
CA MET A 155 6.45 17.40 -9.49
C MET A 155 6.64 17.72 -10.99
N LYS A 156 7.88 18.06 -11.40
CA LYS A 156 8.17 18.35 -12.80
C LYS A 156 8.07 17.11 -13.69
N LEU A 157 8.59 15.97 -13.22
CA LEU A 157 8.44 14.68 -13.91
C LEU A 157 6.97 14.29 -14.10
N LEU A 158 6.11 14.55 -13.10
CA LEU A 158 4.67 14.33 -13.21
C LEU A 158 4.00 15.27 -14.23
N GLU A 159 4.35 16.56 -14.23
CA GLU A 159 3.86 17.52 -15.22
C GLU A 159 4.25 17.11 -16.66
N ASP A 160 5.52 16.75 -16.87
CA ASP A 160 6.03 16.33 -18.18
C ASP A 160 5.40 15.01 -18.65
N ALA A 161 5.10 14.08 -17.73
CA ALA A 161 4.38 12.84 -18.03
C ALA A 161 2.94 13.11 -18.49
N ILE A 162 2.22 13.96 -17.75
CA ILE A 162 0.85 14.36 -18.08
C ILE A 162 0.81 15.05 -19.45
N GLU A 163 1.76 15.93 -19.74
CA GLU A 163 1.82 16.64 -21.02
C GLU A 163 2.14 15.70 -22.19
N ALA A 164 3.07 14.76 -22.00
CA ALA A 164 3.34 13.71 -22.98
C ALA A 164 2.08 12.84 -23.26
N GLN A 165 1.30 12.53 -22.23
CA GLN A 165 0.06 11.77 -22.38
C GLN A 165 -1.06 12.57 -23.05
N ARG A 166 -1.18 13.88 -22.76
CA ARG A 166 -2.08 14.79 -23.51
C ARG A 166 -1.71 14.81 -24.99
N ALA A 167 -0.43 14.98 -25.31
CA ALA A 167 0.05 14.98 -26.70
C ALA A 167 -0.23 13.65 -27.41
N LYS A 168 -0.08 12.49 -26.74
CA LYS A 168 -0.48 11.19 -27.29
C LYS A 168 -1.99 11.13 -27.60
N ILE A 169 -2.84 11.55 -26.66
CA ILE A 169 -4.30 11.58 -26.85
C ILE A 169 -4.72 12.53 -27.97
N GLU A 170 -4.09 13.72 -28.05
CA GLU A 170 -4.39 14.69 -29.11
C GLU A 170 -3.97 14.18 -30.49
N ASN A 171 -2.78 13.56 -30.62
CA ASN A 171 -2.35 12.91 -31.86
C ASN A 171 -3.34 11.82 -32.33
N ILE A 172 -3.91 11.04 -31.40
CA ILE A 172 -4.94 10.04 -31.71
C ILE A 172 -6.24 10.73 -32.19
N SER A 173 -6.69 11.77 -31.48
CA SER A 173 -7.88 12.55 -31.84
C SER A 173 -7.75 13.20 -33.23
N GLN A 174 -6.63 13.86 -33.50
CA GLN A 174 -6.33 14.48 -34.81
C GLN A 174 -6.32 13.43 -35.93
N ALA A 175 -5.83 12.21 -35.67
CA ALA A 175 -5.87 11.12 -36.65
C ALA A 175 -7.30 10.67 -37.00
N PHE A 176 -8.24 10.70 -36.04
CA PHE A 176 -9.65 10.36 -36.28
C PHE A 176 -10.47 11.49 -36.93
N HIS A 177 -10.06 12.75 -36.81
CA HIS A 177 -10.80 13.88 -37.38
C HIS A 177 -10.52 14.16 -38.88
N GLY A 178 -9.59 13.44 -39.50
CA GLY A 178 -9.35 13.51 -40.94
C GLY A 178 -10.46 12.83 -41.76
N LYS A 179 -10.75 13.36 -42.97
CA LYS A 179 -11.50 12.61 -44.00
C LYS A 179 -10.58 11.57 -44.64
N SER A 180 -10.31 10.53 -43.87
CA SER A 180 -9.34 9.47 -44.16
C SER A 180 -9.93 8.42 -45.13
N SER A 181 -9.14 7.93 -46.07
CA SER A 181 -9.51 6.77 -46.90
C SER A 181 -9.46 5.46 -46.09
N ALA A 182 -9.96 4.37 -46.66
CA ALA A 182 -9.88 3.05 -46.01
C ALA A 182 -8.42 2.60 -45.75
N GLU A 183 -7.48 3.00 -46.61
CA GLU A 183 -6.04 2.71 -46.44
C GLU A 183 -5.44 3.57 -45.31
N ASP A 184 -5.85 4.84 -45.21
CA ASP A 184 -5.46 5.73 -44.12
C ASP A 184 -5.95 5.21 -42.76
N PHE A 185 -7.17 4.66 -42.68
CA PHE A 185 -7.69 4.04 -41.45
C PHE A 185 -6.86 2.85 -40.99
N VAL A 186 -6.37 2.00 -41.90
CA VAL A 186 -5.46 0.89 -41.54
C VAL A 186 -4.13 1.43 -41.00
N LEU A 187 -3.60 2.50 -41.60
CA LEU A 187 -2.40 3.20 -41.12
C LEU A 187 -2.59 3.85 -39.74
N ILE A 188 -3.74 4.45 -39.49
CA ILE A 188 -4.10 5.05 -38.19
C ILE A 188 -4.23 3.95 -37.13
N LEU A 189 -4.95 2.88 -37.43
CA LEU A 189 -5.13 1.76 -36.50
C LEU A 189 -3.79 1.07 -36.17
N GLY A 190 -2.90 0.90 -37.15
CA GLY A 190 -1.55 0.37 -36.94
C GLY A 190 -0.67 1.28 -36.06
N LYS A 191 -0.82 2.61 -36.14
CA LYS A 191 -0.16 3.54 -35.21
C LYS A 191 -0.70 3.43 -33.78
N ILE A 192 -2.02 3.27 -33.63
CA ILE A 192 -2.66 3.11 -32.33
C ILE A 192 -2.25 1.76 -31.69
N ASP A 193 -2.21 0.68 -32.45
CA ASP A 193 -1.71 -0.63 -32.00
C ASP A 193 -0.24 -0.58 -31.57
N ALA A 194 0.62 0.15 -32.31
CA ALA A 194 2.00 0.38 -31.92
C ALA A 194 2.12 1.17 -30.59
N LEU A 195 1.32 2.22 -30.40
CA LEU A 195 1.27 2.98 -29.14
C LEU A 195 0.75 2.12 -27.98
N MET A 196 -0.29 1.29 -28.20
CA MET A 196 -0.78 0.36 -27.18
C MET A 196 0.28 -0.67 -26.79
N LYS A 197 1.04 -1.21 -27.74
CA LYS A 197 2.17 -2.12 -27.46
C LYS A 197 3.28 -1.44 -26.66
N GLU A 198 3.60 -0.19 -26.97
CA GLU A 198 4.58 0.59 -26.19
C GLU A 198 4.12 0.78 -24.73
N GLU A 199 2.84 1.11 -24.50
CA GLU A 199 2.28 1.22 -23.14
C GLU A 199 2.25 -0.12 -22.42
N VAL A 200 1.87 -1.21 -23.10
CA VAL A 200 1.90 -2.57 -22.52
C VAL A 200 3.32 -2.96 -22.12
N ASP A 201 4.32 -2.70 -22.97
CA ASP A 201 5.74 -2.95 -22.65
C ASP A 201 6.23 -2.07 -21.48
N ASN A 202 5.73 -0.83 -21.36
CA ASN A 202 6.08 0.06 -20.25
C ASN A 202 5.43 -0.38 -18.94
N LEU A 203 4.17 -0.83 -18.97
CA LEU A 203 3.46 -1.39 -17.82
C LEU A 203 4.12 -2.69 -17.32
N HIS A 204 4.56 -3.59 -18.20
CA HIS A 204 5.34 -4.77 -17.80
C HIS A 204 6.63 -4.39 -17.07
N LYS A 205 7.43 -3.45 -17.62
CA LYS A 205 8.67 -2.97 -16.97
C LYS A 205 8.40 -2.34 -15.60
N VAL A 206 7.29 -1.60 -15.45
CA VAL A 206 6.84 -1.04 -14.16
C VAL A 206 6.49 -2.16 -13.18
N MET A 207 5.75 -3.17 -13.62
CA MET A 207 5.35 -4.31 -12.82
C MET A 207 6.56 -5.13 -12.35
N ASP A 208 7.55 -5.36 -13.22
CA ASP A 208 8.82 -6.02 -12.87
C ASP A 208 9.59 -5.27 -11.78
N ILE A 209 9.71 -3.94 -11.90
CA ILE A 209 10.37 -3.09 -10.90
C ILE A 209 9.61 -3.12 -9.57
N LEU A 210 8.27 -3.04 -9.61
CA LEU A 210 7.44 -3.10 -8.40
C LEU A 210 7.49 -4.47 -7.72
N HIS A 211 7.56 -5.58 -8.47
CA HIS A 211 7.76 -6.92 -7.91
C HIS A 211 9.15 -7.08 -7.28
N LEU A 212 10.19 -6.52 -7.91
CA LEU A 212 11.54 -6.50 -7.33
C LEU A 212 11.55 -5.71 -6.01
N LYS A 213 10.96 -4.50 -5.98
CA LYS A 213 10.82 -3.69 -4.77
C LYS A 213 10.01 -4.36 -3.68
N HIS A 214 8.90 -5.01 -4.03
CA HIS A 214 8.10 -5.76 -3.07
C HIS A 214 8.90 -6.89 -2.43
N LYS A 215 9.74 -7.58 -3.21
CA LYS A 215 10.66 -8.60 -2.69
C LYS A 215 11.74 -7.98 -1.78
N GLU A 216 12.39 -6.89 -2.20
CA GLU A 216 13.38 -6.16 -1.38
C GLU A 216 12.80 -5.80 0.00
N TYR A 217 11.62 -5.16 0.03
CA TYR A 217 10.99 -4.81 1.31
C TYR A 217 10.53 -6.03 2.12
N ALA A 218 10.12 -7.13 1.48
CA ALA A 218 9.76 -8.37 2.19
C ALA A 218 11.00 -9.00 2.86
N ASP A 219 12.14 -9.04 2.16
CA ASP A 219 13.41 -9.53 2.67
C ASP A 219 13.93 -8.62 3.83
N GLU A 220 13.77 -7.30 3.71
CA GLU A 220 14.08 -6.33 4.79
C GLU A 220 13.19 -6.49 6.02
N ILE A 221 11.86 -6.63 5.84
CA ILE A 221 10.90 -6.85 6.93
C ILE A 221 11.23 -8.16 7.66
N GLN A 222 11.52 -9.24 6.92
CA GLN A 222 11.91 -10.52 7.48
C GLN A 222 13.20 -10.39 8.30
N THR A 223 14.21 -9.69 7.77
CA THR A 223 15.46 -9.39 8.49
C THR A 223 15.21 -8.59 9.78
N CYS A 224 14.28 -7.63 9.74
CA CYS A 224 13.90 -6.85 10.93
C CYS A 224 13.19 -7.70 12.00
N ILE A 225 12.32 -8.63 11.59
CA ILE A 225 11.65 -9.59 12.49
C ILE A 225 12.68 -10.52 13.15
N GLU A 226 13.65 -11.04 12.39
CA GLU A 226 14.72 -11.88 12.89
C GLU A 226 15.61 -11.14 13.90
N ASN A 227 16.04 -9.92 13.58
CA ASN A 227 16.82 -9.08 14.49
C ASN A 227 16.04 -8.76 15.79
N ASN A 228 14.76 -8.39 15.70
CA ASN A 228 13.91 -8.17 16.89
C ASN A 228 13.76 -9.43 17.74
N SER A 229 13.71 -10.62 17.13
CA SER A 229 13.72 -11.89 17.89
C SER A 229 15.05 -12.12 18.62
N VAL A 230 16.18 -11.76 18.00
CA VAL A 230 17.51 -11.80 18.64
C VAL A 230 17.57 -10.80 19.80
N ASP A 231 17.19 -9.54 19.59
CA ASP A 231 17.18 -8.49 20.61
C ASP A 231 16.27 -8.86 21.80
N GLN A 232 15.10 -9.44 21.55
CA GLN A 232 14.22 -9.95 22.62
C GLN A 232 14.83 -11.12 23.40
N SER A 233 15.64 -11.96 22.77
CA SER A 233 16.35 -13.04 23.46
C SER A 233 17.48 -12.48 24.33
N GLU A 234 18.18 -11.46 23.85
CA GLU A 234 19.26 -10.78 24.55
C GLU A 234 18.76 -9.97 25.74
N ILE A 235 17.62 -9.26 25.59
CA ILE A 235 16.95 -8.56 26.70
C ILE A 235 16.53 -9.55 27.80
N LYS A 236 16.03 -10.74 27.43
CA LYS A 236 15.69 -11.80 28.41
C LYS A 236 16.94 -12.33 29.13
N ARG A 237 18.05 -12.52 28.42
CA ARG A 237 19.34 -12.92 29.01
C ARG A 237 19.85 -11.87 30.00
N LEU A 238 19.90 -10.60 29.59
CA LEU A 238 20.35 -9.48 30.42
C LEU A 238 19.46 -9.25 31.66
N ASN A 239 18.14 -9.44 31.54
CA ASN A 239 17.25 -9.40 32.70
C ASN A 239 17.54 -10.53 33.69
N GLY A 240 17.82 -11.75 33.22
CA GLY A 240 18.22 -12.87 34.08
C GLY A 240 19.55 -12.62 34.80
N GLU A 241 20.54 -12.06 34.11
CA GLU A 241 21.84 -11.67 34.72
C GLU A 241 21.68 -10.53 35.74
N LEU A 242 20.75 -9.60 35.49
CA LEU A 242 20.41 -8.54 36.44
C LEU A 242 19.72 -9.12 37.69
N GLU A 243 18.76 -10.04 37.52
CA GLU A 243 18.11 -10.75 38.63
C GLU A 243 19.13 -11.52 39.48
N GLU A 244 20.04 -12.29 38.85
CA GLU A 244 21.11 -13.01 39.54
C GLU A 244 22.04 -12.04 40.31
N SER A 245 22.51 -10.98 39.66
CA SER A 245 23.38 -9.97 40.31
C SER A 245 22.69 -9.25 41.47
N THR A 246 21.38 -8.95 41.36
CA THR A 246 20.62 -8.38 42.48
C THR A 246 20.44 -9.37 43.63
N ALA A 247 20.27 -10.66 43.36
CA ALA A 247 20.20 -11.70 44.37
C ALA A 247 21.54 -11.90 45.10
N GLU A 248 22.67 -11.91 44.38
CA GLU A 248 24.02 -11.93 44.96
C GLU A 248 24.28 -10.70 45.84
N LEU A 249 23.89 -9.51 45.37
CA LEU A 249 23.99 -8.27 46.13
C LEU A 249 23.18 -8.35 47.44
N GLU A 250 21.95 -8.85 47.37
CA GLU A 250 21.07 -9.04 48.51
C GLU A 250 21.64 -10.07 49.52
N GLU A 251 22.24 -11.16 49.04
CA GLU A 251 22.92 -12.14 49.88
C GLU A 251 24.18 -11.53 50.55
N SER A 252 24.97 -10.72 49.81
CA SER A 252 26.15 -10.03 50.35
C SER A 252 25.78 -9.03 51.45
N ARG A 253 24.65 -8.32 51.30
CA ARG A 253 24.07 -7.44 52.34
C ARG A 253 23.70 -8.22 53.59
N ARG A 254 23.01 -9.37 53.45
CA ARG A 254 22.65 -10.25 54.58
C ARG A 254 23.90 -10.78 55.31
N LYS A 255 24.93 -11.22 54.57
CA LYS A 255 26.24 -11.63 55.12
C LYS A 255 26.90 -10.48 55.92
N LEU A 256 26.87 -9.26 55.40
CA LEU A 256 27.45 -8.08 56.05
C LEU A 256 26.70 -7.67 57.33
N VAL A 257 25.36 -7.79 57.36
CA VAL A 257 24.55 -7.57 58.58
C VAL A 257 24.91 -8.60 59.66
N ASN A 258 24.97 -9.89 59.31
CA ASN A 258 25.34 -10.95 60.26
C ASN A 258 26.74 -10.74 60.86
N LEU A 259 27.71 -10.31 60.05
CA LEU A 259 29.07 -9.99 60.50
C LEU A 259 29.12 -8.77 61.44
N ARG A 260 28.24 -7.77 61.25
CA ARG A 260 28.11 -6.66 62.21
C ARG A 260 27.54 -7.13 63.54
N MET A 261 26.47 -7.93 63.52
CA MET A 261 25.85 -8.45 64.75
C MET A 261 26.80 -9.32 65.59
N GLN A 262 27.65 -10.14 64.96
CA GLN A 262 28.66 -10.93 65.68
C GLN A 262 29.76 -10.07 66.34
N LYS A 263 30.04 -8.87 65.81
CA LYS A 263 31.07 -7.96 66.34
C LYS A 263 30.62 -7.18 67.58
N GLU A 264 29.31 -7.12 67.85
CA GLU A 264 28.71 -6.32 68.93
C GLU A 264 28.19 -7.18 70.10
N GLY A 265 28.53 -8.47 70.14
CA GLY A 265 28.24 -9.36 71.28
C GLY A 265 29.16 -9.14 72.50
N PRO A 266 28.71 -9.49 73.73
CA PRO A 266 29.32 -9.01 74.97
C PRO A 266 30.63 -9.74 75.33
N SER A 267 31.77 -9.14 74.99
CA SER A 267 33.11 -9.58 75.43
C SER A 267 33.86 -8.45 76.15
N ALA A 268 33.34 -8.03 77.31
CA ALA A 268 33.98 -7.02 78.16
C ALA A 268 33.50 -7.11 79.63
N VAL A 269 34.02 -8.07 80.41
CA VAL A 269 33.87 -8.10 81.88
C VAL A 269 35.24 -8.31 82.52
N GLN A 270 35.58 -7.47 83.50
CA GLN A 270 36.90 -7.39 84.13
C GLN A 270 36.98 -8.22 85.43
N SER A 271 38.19 -8.68 85.79
CA SER A 271 38.48 -9.40 87.04
C SER A 271 38.93 -8.46 88.18
N PRO A 272 38.59 -8.74 89.46
CA PRO A 272 39.13 -8.04 90.62
C PRO A 272 40.21 -8.84 91.37
N ILE A 273 41.13 -8.13 92.05
CA ILE A 273 42.12 -8.67 93.00
C ILE A 273 41.91 -7.99 94.37
N SER A 274 42.01 -8.75 95.46
CA SER A 274 41.92 -8.25 96.85
C SER A 274 43.19 -8.50 97.64
N VAL A 275 43.59 -7.56 98.52
CA VAL A 275 44.64 -7.75 99.53
C VAL A 275 44.24 -7.06 100.85
N VAL A 276 44.47 -7.74 101.97
CA VAL A 276 44.08 -7.34 103.35
C VAL A 276 45.31 -6.90 104.18
N ALA A 277 45.08 -6.03 105.17
CA ALA A 277 46.10 -5.40 106.01
C ALA A 277 46.29 -6.06 107.40
N ASN A 278 47.42 -5.74 108.07
CA ASN A 278 47.66 -5.59 109.53
C ASN A 278 49.19 -5.53 109.79
N GLY A 279 49.78 -4.90 110.82
CA GLY A 279 49.26 -4.13 111.95
C GLY A 279 49.93 -4.56 113.28
N THR A 280 50.36 -3.62 114.15
CA THR A 280 50.43 -3.72 115.64
C THR A 280 51.19 -2.54 116.26
N ALA A 281 50.87 -2.18 117.52
CA ALA A 281 51.58 -1.18 118.33
C ALA A 281 51.49 -1.52 119.84
N SER A 282 52.42 -1.00 120.65
CA SER A 282 52.51 -1.19 122.12
C SER A 282 51.98 0.04 122.90
N PRO A 283 51.69 -0.04 124.22
CA PRO A 283 50.76 0.88 124.89
C PRO A 283 51.35 2.22 125.36
N GLU A 284 50.58 3.31 125.20
CA GLU A 284 50.91 4.69 125.59
C GLU A 284 50.04 5.26 126.73
N LYS A 285 50.46 6.43 127.24
CA LYS A 285 49.97 7.13 128.44
C LYS A 285 48.49 7.59 128.34
N PRO A 286 47.80 7.80 129.48
CA PRO A 286 46.34 8.03 129.51
C PRO A 286 45.86 9.31 128.82
N ALA A 287 46.69 10.34 128.69
CA ALA A 287 46.34 11.58 127.98
C ALA A 287 46.20 11.36 126.46
N ASP A 288 47.14 10.61 125.86
CA ASP A 288 47.10 10.27 124.43
C ASP A 288 45.95 9.31 124.13
N ARG A 289 45.62 8.41 125.07
CA ARG A 289 44.42 7.57 124.98
C ARG A 289 43.13 8.41 124.89
N ALA A 290 42.99 9.46 125.69
CA ALA A 290 41.80 10.33 125.63
C ALA A 290 41.69 11.11 124.30
N LYS A 291 42.83 11.56 123.74
CA LYS A 291 42.86 12.29 122.46
C LYS A 291 42.62 11.36 121.27
N ARG A 292 43.21 10.16 121.27
CA ARG A 292 42.92 9.09 120.30
C ARG A 292 41.46 8.63 120.38
N LEU A 293 40.89 8.49 121.58
CA LEU A 293 39.47 8.12 121.76
C LEU A 293 38.51 9.18 121.21
N ARG A 294 38.86 10.47 121.29
CA ARG A 294 38.07 11.54 120.64
C ARG A 294 38.15 11.45 119.13
N GLY A 295 39.35 11.39 118.55
CA GLY A 295 39.51 11.24 117.09
C GLY A 295 38.89 9.96 116.53
N LEU A 296 38.93 8.85 117.29
CA LEU A 296 38.20 7.63 116.96
C LEU A 296 36.68 7.84 117.02
N LYS A 297 36.16 8.57 118.01
CA LYS A 297 34.72 8.89 118.08
C LYS A 297 34.28 9.74 116.89
N ASP A 298 35.05 10.78 116.56
CA ASP A 298 34.74 11.68 115.45
C ASP A 298 34.79 10.92 114.11
N SER A 299 35.80 10.05 113.91
CA SER A 299 35.89 9.15 112.75
C SER A 299 34.77 8.09 112.70
N ILE A 300 34.28 7.61 113.86
CA ILE A 300 33.12 6.71 113.94
C ILE A 300 31.84 7.45 113.51
N GLU A 301 31.67 8.71 113.88
CA GLU A 301 30.49 9.49 113.44
C GLU A 301 30.57 9.84 111.94
N GLU A 302 31.75 10.22 111.42
CA GLU A 302 31.95 10.43 109.98
C GLU A 302 31.67 9.17 109.16
N THR A 303 32.16 8.00 109.60
CA THR A 303 31.89 6.72 108.93
C THR A 303 30.45 6.26 109.06
N LYS A 304 29.75 6.66 110.15
CA LYS A 304 28.32 6.42 110.33
C LYS A 304 27.48 7.28 109.38
N VAL A 305 27.77 8.59 109.28
CA VAL A 305 27.09 9.48 108.31
C VAL A 305 27.32 8.99 106.87
N LEU A 306 28.55 8.64 106.50
CA LEU A 306 28.86 8.08 105.18
C LEU A 306 28.14 6.75 104.90
N ALA A 307 27.86 5.95 105.94
CA ALA A 307 27.07 4.72 105.81
C ALA A 307 25.56 5.01 105.69
N GLU A 308 25.05 6.04 106.37
CA GLU A 308 23.68 6.54 106.24
C GLU A 308 23.43 7.13 104.84
N ASP A 309 24.35 7.95 104.32
CA ASP A 309 24.28 8.51 102.95
C ASP A 309 24.28 7.40 101.88
N ARG A 310 25.20 6.42 102.00
CA ARG A 310 25.25 5.26 101.08
C ARG A 310 24.02 4.37 101.17
N LEU A 311 23.39 4.29 102.35
CA LEU A 311 22.14 3.54 102.51
C LEU A 311 20.99 4.27 101.80
N ALA A 312 20.95 5.60 101.86
CA ALA A 312 19.97 6.42 101.14
C ALA A 312 20.15 6.31 99.61
N GLU A 313 21.38 6.41 99.10
CA GLU A 313 21.68 6.21 97.67
C GLU A 313 21.24 4.82 97.17
N VAL A 314 21.47 3.77 97.97
CA VAL A 314 21.00 2.42 97.65
C VAL A 314 19.47 2.30 97.71
N GLN A 315 18.79 3.04 98.58
CA GLN A 315 17.33 3.07 98.65
C GLN A 315 16.72 3.80 97.42
N GLU A 316 17.25 4.96 97.05
CA GLU A 316 16.85 5.70 95.85
C GLU A 316 17.02 4.83 94.58
N MET A 317 18.18 4.20 94.42
CA MET A 317 18.45 3.26 93.33
C MET A 317 17.54 2.01 93.36
N GLN A 318 17.04 1.58 94.53
CA GLN A 318 16.06 0.49 94.63
C GLN A 318 14.66 0.95 94.20
N GLU A 319 14.24 2.16 94.57
CA GLU A 319 12.97 2.75 94.15
C GLU A 319 12.94 3.00 92.64
N ASP A 320 14.01 3.55 92.07
CA ASP A 320 14.17 3.74 90.62
C ASP A 320 14.08 2.42 89.85
N ASN A 321 14.81 1.38 90.29
CA ASN A 321 14.73 0.06 89.69
C ASN A 321 13.31 -0.51 89.76
N LEU A 322 12.59 -0.32 90.87
CA LEU A 322 11.22 -0.79 91.05
C LEU A 322 10.24 -0.03 90.13
N SER A 323 10.49 1.25 89.87
CA SER A 323 9.73 2.05 88.90
C SER A 323 9.95 1.56 87.45
N LEU A 324 11.19 1.27 87.06
CA LEU A 324 11.54 0.74 85.74
C LEU A 324 10.98 -0.66 85.52
N LEU A 325 11.03 -1.51 86.54
CA LEU A 325 10.48 -2.88 86.49
C LEU A 325 8.96 -2.84 86.30
N LYS A 326 8.27 -1.87 86.90
CA LYS A 326 6.84 -1.63 86.68
C LYS A 326 6.55 -1.14 85.25
N GLN A 327 7.30 -0.17 84.73
CA GLN A 327 7.15 0.29 83.33
C GLN A 327 7.38 -0.84 82.32
N LEU A 328 8.39 -1.69 82.56
CA LEU A 328 8.63 -2.89 81.74
C LEU A 328 7.48 -3.90 81.84
N GLN A 329 6.88 -4.09 83.02
CA GLN A 329 5.72 -4.96 83.20
C GLN A 329 4.49 -4.42 82.46
N ASP A 330 4.25 -3.10 82.52
CA ASP A 330 3.14 -2.45 81.83
C ASP A 330 3.30 -2.55 80.29
N LEU A 331 4.50 -2.25 79.76
CA LEU A 331 4.83 -2.47 78.34
C LEU A 331 4.73 -3.94 77.91
N GLN A 332 5.11 -4.88 78.78
CA GLN A 332 4.96 -6.32 78.49
C GLN A 332 3.48 -6.74 78.46
N ASN A 333 2.63 -6.11 79.26
CA ASN A 333 1.19 -6.35 79.25
C ASN A 333 0.54 -5.76 77.99
N GLU A 334 0.94 -4.55 77.57
CA GLU A 334 0.53 -3.93 76.30
C GLU A 334 0.92 -4.80 75.10
N LEU A 335 2.15 -5.31 75.04
CA LEU A 335 2.63 -6.16 73.94
C LEU A 335 1.93 -7.54 73.89
N LYS A 336 1.33 -7.99 75.00
CA LYS A 336 0.57 -9.24 75.11
C LYS A 336 -0.94 -9.05 74.88
N ASP A 337 -1.44 -7.83 74.81
CA ASP A 337 -2.84 -7.58 74.42
C ASP A 337 -2.93 -7.53 72.90
N ASP A 338 -3.42 -8.62 72.31
CA ASP A 338 -3.67 -8.73 70.87
C ASP A 338 -4.50 -7.55 70.34
N LYS A 339 -5.43 -6.98 71.13
CA LYS A 339 -6.19 -5.80 70.70
C LYS A 339 -5.32 -4.57 70.54
N TYR A 340 -4.37 -4.37 71.45
CA TYR A 340 -3.42 -3.26 71.34
C TYR A 340 -2.54 -3.45 70.11
N VAL A 341 -2.02 -4.66 69.89
CA VAL A 341 -1.22 -5.01 68.70
C VAL A 341 -2.00 -4.75 67.40
N TYR A 342 -3.25 -5.21 67.29
CA TYR A 342 -4.09 -4.97 66.11
C TYR A 342 -4.49 -3.50 65.91
N SER A 343 -4.64 -2.74 67.00
CA SER A 343 -4.87 -1.29 66.94
C SER A 343 -3.59 -0.46 66.74
N SER A 344 -2.42 -1.10 66.80
CA SER A 344 -1.14 -0.40 66.71
C SER A 344 -0.90 0.13 65.30
N ARG A 345 -0.42 1.38 65.21
CA ARG A 345 -0.15 2.06 63.94
C ARG A 345 0.72 1.27 62.95
N PRO A 346 1.76 0.51 63.38
CA PRO A 346 2.52 -0.34 62.47
C PRO A 346 1.69 -1.50 61.90
N TYR A 347 0.84 -2.14 62.71
CA TYR A 347 -0.02 -3.22 62.27
C TYR A 347 -1.09 -2.73 61.29
N THR A 348 -1.78 -1.63 61.62
CA THR A 348 -2.82 -1.06 60.73
C THR A 348 -2.22 -0.68 59.38
N LEU A 349 -1.07 -0.01 59.36
CA LEU A 349 -0.38 0.35 58.11
C LEU A 349 -0.02 -0.88 57.26
N LEU A 350 0.48 -1.94 57.88
CA LEU A 350 0.81 -3.19 57.18
C LEU A 350 -0.44 -3.91 56.66
N ASN A 351 -1.53 -3.90 57.43
CA ASN A 351 -2.82 -4.44 57.02
C ASN A 351 -3.41 -3.65 55.83
N ASP A 352 -3.33 -2.32 55.87
CA ASP A 352 -3.82 -1.46 54.79
C ASP A 352 -3.02 -1.68 53.49
N GLN A 353 -1.69 -1.83 53.60
CA GLN A 353 -0.82 -2.23 52.48
C GLN A 353 -1.17 -3.62 51.93
N LEU A 354 -1.46 -4.58 52.80
CA LEU A 354 -1.89 -5.93 52.40
C LEU A 354 -3.24 -5.90 51.67
N GLN A 355 -4.20 -5.12 52.16
CA GLN A 355 -5.50 -4.92 51.51
C GLN A 355 -5.36 -4.25 50.14
N HIS A 356 -4.49 -3.24 50.01
CA HIS A 356 -4.16 -2.62 48.72
C HIS A 356 -3.60 -3.64 47.73
N LEU A 357 -2.57 -4.39 48.12
CA LEU A 357 -1.93 -5.40 47.27
C LEU A 357 -2.90 -6.52 46.86
N ASN A 358 -3.80 -6.95 47.75
CA ASN A 358 -4.87 -7.89 47.39
C ASN A 358 -5.83 -7.29 46.35
N SER A 359 -6.24 -6.03 46.51
CA SER A 359 -7.13 -5.37 45.54
C SER A 359 -6.47 -5.17 44.16
N GLU A 360 -5.15 -4.93 44.12
CA GLU A 360 -4.39 -4.91 42.86
C GLU A 360 -4.28 -6.30 42.25
N ALA A 361 -4.01 -7.33 43.04
CA ALA A 361 -3.96 -8.72 42.58
C ALA A 361 -5.29 -9.19 41.98
N ASP A 362 -6.42 -8.87 42.61
CA ASP A 362 -7.75 -9.15 42.08
C ASP A 362 -8.02 -8.36 40.78
N ARG A 363 -7.60 -7.10 40.69
CA ARG A 363 -7.70 -6.30 39.45
C ARG A 363 -6.88 -6.90 38.31
N TYR A 364 -5.65 -7.35 38.58
CA TYR A 364 -4.81 -8.01 37.57
C TYR A 364 -5.38 -9.37 37.16
N LYS A 365 -5.98 -10.12 38.10
CA LYS A 365 -6.67 -11.38 37.81
C LYS A 365 -7.85 -11.18 36.85
N VAL A 366 -8.72 -10.21 37.12
CA VAL A 366 -9.86 -9.88 36.22
C VAL A 366 -9.36 -9.46 34.83
N LEU A 367 -8.28 -8.68 34.75
CA LEU A 367 -7.68 -8.31 33.47
C LEU A 367 -7.10 -9.52 32.72
N ALA A 368 -6.43 -10.44 33.41
CA ALA A 368 -5.92 -11.68 32.83
C ALA A 368 -7.04 -12.59 32.31
N GLU A 369 -8.14 -12.72 33.07
CA GLU A 369 -9.34 -13.45 32.65
C GLU A 369 -9.99 -12.81 31.39
N SER A 370 -10.05 -11.48 31.30
CA SER A 370 -10.52 -10.76 30.10
C SER A 370 -9.63 -11.03 28.88
N VAL A 371 -8.31 -10.86 29.01
CA VAL A 371 -7.35 -11.12 27.93
C VAL A 371 -7.35 -12.59 27.50
N GLN A 372 -7.58 -13.52 28.42
CA GLN A 372 -7.71 -14.94 28.10
C GLN A 372 -9.01 -15.27 27.34
N ALA A 373 -10.11 -14.56 27.63
CA ALA A 373 -11.35 -14.64 26.86
C ALA A 373 -11.17 -14.05 25.44
N GLU A 374 -10.55 -12.87 25.32
CA GLU A 374 -10.21 -12.24 24.03
C GLU A 374 -9.32 -13.16 23.18
N ARG A 375 -8.26 -13.74 23.76
CA ARG A 375 -7.40 -14.72 23.08
C ARG A 375 -8.21 -15.92 22.55
N SER A 376 -9.21 -16.39 23.31
CA SER A 376 -10.06 -17.50 22.88
C SER A 376 -10.98 -17.12 21.72
N LEU A 377 -11.47 -15.87 21.66
CA LEU A 377 -12.23 -15.34 20.53
C LEU A 377 -11.34 -15.17 19.28
N ILE A 378 -10.12 -14.64 19.44
CA ILE A 378 -9.16 -14.49 18.34
C ILE A 378 -8.82 -15.84 17.72
N ILE A 379 -8.52 -16.87 18.53
CA ILE A 379 -8.24 -18.24 18.05
C ILE A 379 -9.45 -18.86 17.33
N ARG A 380 -10.69 -18.56 17.76
CA ARG A 380 -11.90 -18.99 17.05
C ARG A 380 -11.94 -18.34 15.66
N ARG A 381 -11.72 -17.03 15.59
CA ARG A 381 -11.76 -16.25 14.35
C ARG A 381 -10.64 -16.62 13.37
N GLU A 382 -9.44 -16.88 13.87
CA GLU A 382 -8.31 -17.39 13.08
C GLU A 382 -8.69 -18.71 12.37
N LYS A 383 -9.29 -19.67 13.10
CA LYS A 383 -9.76 -20.93 12.53
C LYS A 383 -10.86 -20.75 11.47
N GLU A 384 -11.82 -19.85 11.71
CA GLU A 384 -12.83 -19.51 10.71
C GLU A 384 -12.21 -18.94 9.43
N LEU A 385 -11.17 -18.11 9.56
CA LEU A 385 -10.46 -17.54 8.42
C LEU A 385 -9.62 -18.59 7.67
N SER A 386 -8.98 -19.53 8.38
CA SER A 386 -8.27 -20.68 7.77
C SER A 386 -9.22 -21.51 6.90
N VAL A 387 -10.37 -21.92 7.45
CA VAL A 387 -11.37 -22.72 6.71
C VAL A 387 -11.91 -21.94 5.49
N LYS A 388 -12.11 -20.63 5.61
CA LYS A 388 -12.48 -19.79 4.46
C LYS A 388 -11.38 -19.74 3.41
N ALA A 389 -10.12 -19.59 3.79
CA ALA A 389 -8.97 -19.59 2.87
C ALA A 389 -8.84 -20.94 2.13
N GLU A 390 -8.97 -22.06 2.84
CA GLU A 390 -8.99 -23.42 2.26
C GLU A 390 -10.14 -23.58 1.25
N SER A 391 -11.35 -23.12 1.59
CA SER A 391 -12.50 -23.16 0.68
C SER A 391 -12.31 -22.30 -0.58
N ALA A 392 -11.67 -21.14 -0.44
CA ALA A 392 -11.35 -20.25 -1.56
C ALA A 392 -10.25 -20.83 -2.46
N GLU A 393 -9.27 -21.56 -1.89
CA GLU A 393 -8.27 -22.28 -2.68
C GLU A 393 -8.89 -23.46 -3.45
N ALA A 394 -9.81 -24.21 -2.82
CA ALA A 394 -10.58 -25.24 -3.50
C ALA A 394 -11.43 -24.67 -4.66
N ALA A 395 -12.04 -23.50 -4.46
CA ALA A 395 -12.77 -22.78 -5.50
C ALA A 395 -11.84 -22.32 -6.65
N ARG A 396 -10.66 -21.75 -6.36
CA ARG A 396 -9.66 -21.38 -7.38
C ARG A 396 -9.22 -22.58 -8.23
N LYS A 397 -8.90 -23.71 -7.59
CA LYS A 397 -8.60 -24.97 -8.30
C LYS A 397 -9.77 -25.46 -9.14
N GLY A 398 -11.00 -25.22 -8.71
CA GLY A 398 -12.20 -25.47 -9.51
C GLY A 398 -12.25 -24.61 -10.78
N VAL A 399 -11.93 -23.32 -10.67
CA VAL A 399 -11.85 -22.39 -11.81
C VAL A 399 -10.73 -22.76 -12.77
N GLU A 400 -9.51 -23.00 -12.28
CA GLU A 400 -8.36 -23.44 -13.10
C GLU A 400 -8.67 -24.69 -13.94
N ASN A 401 -9.38 -25.66 -13.35
CA ASN A 401 -9.84 -26.87 -14.07
C ASN A 401 -10.90 -26.57 -15.14
N LEU A 402 -11.78 -25.58 -14.91
CA LEU A 402 -12.78 -25.16 -15.89
C LEU A 402 -12.15 -24.36 -17.03
N GLU A 403 -11.19 -23.48 -16.74
CA GLU A 403 -10.42 -22.72 -17.72
C GLU A 403 -9.63 -23.67 -18.64
N ALA A 404 -8.89 -24.62 -18.07
CA ALA A 404 -8.22 -25.68 -18.84
C ALA A 404 -9.19 -26.50 -19.71
N LYS A 405 -10.43 -26.70 -19.25
CA LYS A 405 -11.46 -27.41 -20.02
C LYS A 405 -12.05 -26.55 -21.15
N ILE A 406 -12.17 -25.24 -20.94
CA ILE A 406 -12.57 -24.28 -21.97
C ILE A 406 -11.50 -24.24 -23.07
N GLU A 407 -10.22 -24.10 -22.71
CA GLU A 407 -9.10 -24.12 -23.65
C GLU A 407 -9.08 -25.42 -24.48
N GLU A 408 -9.33 -26.59 -23.86
CA GLU A 408 -9.43 -27.85 -24.60
C GLU A 408 -10.60 -27.84 -25.61
N LEU A 409 -11.76 -27.31 -25.23
CA LEU A 409 -12.94 -27.23 -26.10
C LEU A 409 -12.76 -26.21 -27.23
N GLU A 410 -12.11 -25.07 -26.97
CA GLU A 410 -11.76 -24.07 -27.99
C GLU A 410 -10.77 -24.64 -29.01
N ASN A 411 -9.76 -25.39 -28.56
CA ASN A 411 -8.85 -26.11 -29.44
C ASN A 411 -9.56 -27.17 -30.30
N GLN A 412 -10.52 -27.91 -29.72
CA GLN A 412 -11.35 -28.86 -30.49
C GLN A 412 -12.23 -28.14 -31.53
N LEU A 413 -12.85 -27.02 -31.16
CA LEU A 413 -13.65 -26.20 -32.08
C LEU A 413 -12.81 -25.64 -33.23
N HIS A 414 -11.63 -25.08 -32.92
CA HIS A 414 -10.71 -24.57 -33.94
C HIS A 414 -10.29 -25.67 -34.92
N LYS A 415 -9.97 -26.87 -34.41
CA LYS A 415 -9.67 -28.04 -35.24
C LYS A 415 -10.83 -28.41 -36.16
N SER A 416 -12.06 -28.46 -35.66
CA SER A 416 -13.25 -28.74 -36.48
C SER A 416 -13.53 -27.65 -37.52
N ILE A 417 -13.22 -26.37 -37.24
CA ILE A 417 -13.30 -25.28 -38.22
C ILE A 417 -12.29 -25.48 -39.36
N VAL A 418 -11.04 -25.85 -39.03
CA VAL A 418 -10.01 -26.17 -40.03
C VAL A 418 -10.43 -27.37 -40.88
N GLU A 419 -10.87 -28.47 -40.26
CA GLU A 419 -11.37 -29.66 -40.96
C GLU A 419 -12.57 -29.32 -41.88
N LYS A 420 -13.50 -28.47 -41.43
CA LYS A 420 -14.63 -28.00 -42.25
C LYS A 420 -14.16 -27.19 -43.45
N ASN A 421 -13.22 -26.25 -43.26
CA ASN A 421 -12.67 -25.43 -44.34
C ASN A 421 -11.90 -26.28 -45.37
N GLU A 422 -11.14 -27.28 -44.93
CA GLU A 422 -10.49 -28.24 -45.84
C GLU A 422 -11.49 -29.03 -46.70
N LEU A 423 -12.61 -29.45 -46.12
CA LEU A 423 -13.66 -30.16 -46.86
C LEU A 423 -14.39 -29.24 -47.84
N GLU A 424 -14.60 -27.97 -47.47
CA GLU A 424 -15.19 -26.94 -48.32
C GLU A 424 -14.32 -26.67 -49.56
N VAL A 425 -12.99 -26.52 -49.38
CA VAL A 425 -12.03 -26.40 -50.49
C VAL A 425 -12.06 -27.64 -51.40
N LYS A 426 -12.00 -28.85 -50.83
CA LYS A 426 -12.06 -30.12 -51.62
C LYS A 426 -13.37 -30.26 -52.41
N MET A 427 -14.48 -29.75 -51.87
CA MET A 427 -15.77 -29.72 -52.57
C MET A 427 -15.76 -28.70 -53.72
N GLU A 428 -15.20 -27.51 -53.51
CA GLU A 428 -15.09 -26.49 -54.54
C GLU A 428 -14.14 -26.91 -55.68
N GLU A 429 -13.01 -27.56 -55.37
CA GLU A 429 -12.14 -28.20 -56.36
C GLU A 429 -12.90 -29.22 -57.21
N ALA A 430 -13.70 -30.09 -56.59
CA ALA A 430 -14.51 -31.08 -57.30
C ALA A 430 -15.58 -30.44 -58.21
N LEU A 431 -16.20 -29.33 -57.78
CA LEU A 431 -17.15 -28.55 -58.59
C LEU A 431 -16.48 -27.84 -59.78
N GLN A 432 -15.26 -27.31 -59.58
CA GLN A 432 -14.48 -26.73 -60.67
C GLN A 432 -14.02 -27.78 -61.68
N ASP A 433 -13.63 -28.97 -61.24
CA ASP A 433 -13.20 -30.07 -62.13
C ASP A 433 -14.36 -30.76 -62.87
N THR A 434 -15.60 -30.75 -62.33
CA THR A 434 -16.78 -31.10 -63.13
C THR A 434 -17.08 -30.03 -64.17
N GLY A 435 -17.13 -28.75 -63.79
CA GLY A 435 -17.35 -27.65 -64.75
C GLY A 435 -16.31 -27.59 -65.87
N ARG A 436 -15.03 -27.90 -65.58
CA ARG A 436 -13.96 -28.03 -66.59
C ARG A 436 -14.17 -29.21 -67.56
N LYS A 437 -14.76 -30.32 -67.11
CA LYS A 437 -15.10 -31.45 -68.00
C LYS A 437 -16.24 -31.07 -68.94
N ASP A 438 -17.29 -30.48 -68.42
CA ASP A 438 -18.46 -30.07 -69.19
C ASP A 438 -18.06 -29.06 -70.29
N VAL A 439 -17.32 -28.00 -69.93
CA VAL A 439 -16.79 -27.01 -70.88
C VAL A 439 -15.88 -27.65 -71.95
N LYS A 440 -15.05 -28.64 -71.57
CA LYS A 440 -14.20 -29.36 -72.53
C LYS A 440 -15.03 -30.20 -73.51
N GLU A 441 -16.09 -30.84 -73.03
CA GLU A 441 -16.98 -31.67 -73.84
C GLU A 441 -17.81 -30.80 -74.80
N GLU A 442 -18.30 -29.63 -74.35
CA GLU A 442 -18.92 -28.61 -75.21
C GLU A 442 -17.97 -28.08 -76.31
N PHE A 443 -16.72 -27.75 -75.97
CA PHE A 443 -15.73 -27.35 -76.98
C PHE A 443 -15.45 -28.46 -78.00
N GLN A 444 -15.44 -29.72 -77.57
CA GLN A 444 -15.22 -30.86 -78.45
C GLN A 444 -16.41 -31.11 -79.38
N ILE A 445 -17.64 -30.88 -78.90
CA ILE A 445 -18.85 -30.86 -79.73
C ILE A 445 -18.81 -29.71 -80.73
N MET A 446 -18.53 -28.47 -80.30
CA MET A 446 -18.44 -27.30 -81.19
C MET A 446 -17.37 -27.46 -82.28
N ALA A 447 -16.19 -27.98 -81.94
CA ALA A 447 -15.14 -28.27 -82.92
C ALA A 447 -15.58 -29.31 -83.97
N SER A 448 -16.33 -30.33 -83.56
CA SER A 448 -16.87 -31.34 -84.49
C SER A 448 -17.93 -30.74 -85.44
N ALA A 449 -18.77 -29.81 -84.94
CA ALA A 449 -19.77 -29.12 -85.74
C ALA A 449 -19.13 -28.19 -86.78
N LEU A 450 -18.17 -27.36 -86.36
CA LEU A 450 -17.42 -26.46 -87.25
C LEU A 450 -16.65 -27.22 -88.34
N SER A 451 -16.00 -28.34 -87.99
CA SER A 451 -15.32 -29.20 -88.96
C SER A 451 -16.29 -29.77 -90.00
N LYS A 452 -17.51 -30.13 -89.59
CA LYS A 452 -18.56 -30.64 -90.48
C LYS A 452 -19.11 -29.54 -91.41
N GLU A 453 -19.34 -28.33 -90.92
CA GLU A 453 -19.77 -27.21 -91.76
C GLU A 453 -18.70 -26.80 -92.77
N MET A 454 -17.42 -26.79 -92.36
CA MET A 454 -16.29 -26.50 -93.26
C MET A 454 -16.23 -27.50 -94.42
N GLY A 455 -16.42 -28.80 -94.15
CA GLY A 455 -16.50 -29.82 -95.21
C GLY A 455 -17.72 -29.68 -96.13
N MET A 456 -18.86 -29.19 -95.61
CA MET A 456 -20.02 -28.87 -96.46
C MET A 456 -19.78 -27.65 -97.35
N MET A 457 -19.11 -26.61 -96.83
CA MET A 457 -18.69 -25.43 -97.59
C MET A 457 -17.73 -25.79 -98.74
N GLU A 458 -16.70 -26.62 -98.48
CA GLU A 458 -15.79 -27.11 -99.53
C GLU A 458 -16.53 -27.90 -100.62
N ALA A 459 -17.47 -28.77 -100.22
CA ALA A 459 -18.29 -29.53 -101.17
C ALA A 459 -19.26 -28.65 -101.97
N GLN A 460 -19.66 -27.47 -101.47
CA GLN A 460 -20.41 -26.48 -102.25
C GLN A 460 -19.48 -25.71 -103.20
N LEU A 461 -18.32 -25.25 -102.73
CA LEU A 461 -17.33 -24.53 -103.53
C LEU A 461 -16.90 -25.32 -104.77
N ASN A 462 -16.68 -26.63 -104.65
CA ASN A 462 -16.27 -27.47 -105.77
C ASN A 462 -17.39 -27.62 -106.82
N ARG A 463 -18.66 -27.75 -106.43
CA ARG A 463 -19.79 -27.74 -107.38
C ARG A 463 -19.90 -26.42 -108.16
N TRP A 464 -19.69 -25.28 -107.49
CA TRP A 464 -19.70 -23.98 -108.16
C TRP A 464 -18.57 -23.84 -109.19
N LYS A 465 -17.41 -24.47 -108.98
CA LYS A 465 -16.31 -24.51 -109.98
C LYS A 465 -16.69 -25.34 -111.20
N GLU A 466 -17.23 -26.55 -110.99
CA GLU A 466 -17.67 -27.43 -112.08
C GLU A 466 -18.71 -26.73 -112.99
N THR A 467 -19.71 -26.07 -112.40
CA THR A 467 -20.71 -25.31 -113.17
C THR A 467 -20.11 -24.09 -113.91
N ALA A 468 -19.06 -23.46 -113.37
CA ALA A 468 -18.38 -22.36 -114.04
C ALA A 468 -17.55 -22.83 -115.24
N GLU A 469 -16.93 -24.01 -115.16
CA GLU A 469 -16.17 -24.62 -116.27
C GLU A 469 -17.11 -25.05 -117.42
N GLU A 470 -18.31 -25.57 -117.12
CA GLU A 470 -19.35 -25.82 -118.13
C GLU A 470 -19.86 -24.53 -118.80
N SER A 471 -19.95 -23.42 -118.05
CA SER A 471 -20.35 -22.13 -118.64
C SER A 471 -19.29 -21.52 -119.57
N LEU A 472 -18.01 -21.88 -119.40
CA LEU A 472 -16.92 -21.36 -120.23
C LEU A 472 -16.86 -22.09 -121.58
N SER A 473 -17.07 -23.41 -121.62
CA SER A 473 -17.10 -24.17 -122.89
C SER A 473 -18.23 -23.72 -123.81
N LEU A 474 -19.43 -23.47 -123.25
CA LEU A 474 -20.56 -22.90 -123.99
C LEU A 474 -20.26 -21.47 -124.53
N HIS A 475 -19.41 -20.70 -123.85
CA HIS A 475 -19.02 -19.36 -124.31
C HIS A 475 -18.06 -19.43 -125.52
N GLU A 476 -17.15 -20.41 -125.58
CA GLU A 476 -16.26 -20.62 -126.72
C GLU A 476 -17.04 -21.03 -127.99
N GLU A 477 -18.07 -21.88 -127.82
CA GLU A 477 -18.93 -22.32 -128.91
C GLU A 477 -19.70 -21.14 -129.55
N VAL A 478 -20.23 -20.21 -128.74
CA VAL A 478 -20.91 -18.99 -129.20
C VAL A 478 -19.96 -18.03 -129.93
N GLN A 479 -18.69 -17.92 -129.53
CA GLN A 479 -17.72 -17.08 -130.25
C GLN A 479 -17.40 -17.63 -131.65
N SER A 480 -17.36 -18.95 -131.82
CA SER A 480 -17.13 -19.58 -133.13
C SER A 480 -18.24 -19.26 -134.16
N LEU A 481 -19.50 -19.29 -133.73
CA LEU A 481 -20.66 -18.98 -134.56
C LEU A 481 -20.71 -17.49 -134.94
N LYS A 482 -20.22 -16.60 -134.06
CA LYS A 482 -20.19 -15.16 -134.31
C LYS A 482 -19.21 -14.77 -135.43
N ALA A 483 -18.04 -15.41 -135.49
CA ALA A 483 -17.07 -15.20 -136.57
C ALA A 483 -17.61 -15.61 -137.96
N LEU A 484 -18.53 -16.58 -138.02
CA LEU A 484 -19.19 -17.00 -139.26
C LEU A 484 -20.22 -15.97 -139.76
N VAL A 485 -20.86 -15.23 -138.84
CA VAL A 485 -21.83 -14.17 -139.15
C VAL A 485 -21.13 -12.92 -139.67
N ASP A 486 -20.03 -12.49 -139.04
CA ASP A 486 -19.29 -11.29 -139.45
C ASP A 486 -18.78 -11.42 -140.90
N SER A 487 -18.35 -12.61 -141.32
CA SER A 487 -17.97 -12.95 -142.71
C SER A 487 -19.09 -12.78 -143.75
N LYS A 488 -20.36 -12.85 -143.34
CA LYS A 488 -21.52 -12.63 -144.22
C LYS A 488 -21.96 -11.17 -144.27
N THR A 489 -21.77 -10.41 -143.20
CA THR A 489 -22.07 -8.96 -143.19
C THR A 489 -21.14 -8.14 -144.09
N THR A 490 -19.95 -8.65 -144.42
CA THR A 490 -19.02 -7.99 -145.34
C THR A 490 -19.42 -8.07 -146.82
N GLU A 491 -20.15 -9.11 -147.25
CA GLU A 491 -20.69 -9.18 -148.62
C GLU A 491 -21.89 -8.24 -148.84
N GLU A 492 -22.60 -7.87 -147.77
CA GLU A 492 -23.76 -6.97 -147.84
C GLU A 492 -23.35 -5.49 -147.99
N LYS A 493 -22.16 -5.14 -147.50
CA LYS A 493 -21.63 -3.76 -147.50
C LYS A 493 -21.24 -3.27 -148.91
N ASP A 494 -20.67 -4.14 -149.74
CA ASP A 494 -20.30 -3.85 -151.13
C ASP A 494 -21.51 -3.65 -152.08
N LEU A 495 -22.73 -3.92 -151.61
CA LEU A 495 -23.98 -3.60 -152.31
C LEU A 495 -24.58 -2.27 -151.84
N ALA A 496 -24.32 -1.83 -150.61
CA ALA A 496 -24.80 -0.56 -150.07
C ALA A 496 -24.12 0.67 -150.74
N ASP A 497 -22.82 0.59 -151.01
CA ASP A 497 -22.05 1.72 -151.57
C ASP A 497 -22.45 2.09 -153.02
N ARG A 498 -23.17 1.21 -153.73
CA ARG A 498 -23.80 1.52 -155.02
C ARG A 498 -25.09 2.35 -154.90
N CYS A 499 -25.73 2.38 -153.72
CA CYS A 499 -26.95 3.17 -153.49
C CYS A 499 -26.64 4.59 -152.95
N ALA A 500 -25.45 4.81 -152.37
CA ALA A 500 -25.03 6.13 -151.87
C ALA A 500 -24.93 7.21 -152.97
N HIS A 501 -24.86 6.82 -154.25
CA HIS A 501 -24.77 7.74 -155.38
C HIS A 501 -26.08 8.49 -155.72
N GLN A 502 -27.23 8.11 -155.13
CA GLN A 502 -28.54 8.72 -155.44
C GLN A 502 -29.11 9.67 -154.36
N MET A 503 -28.55 9.73 -153.14
CA MET A 503 -29.09 10.57 -152.06
C MET A 503 -28.40 11.95 -151.92
N GLY A 504 -27.78 12.46 -152.99
CA GLY A 504 -27.22 13.82 -153.04
C GLY A 504 -28.26 14.96 -153.00
N VAL A 505 -29.55 14.65 -152.85
CA VAL A 505 -30.68 15.55 -153.12
C VAL A 505 -31.27 16.23 -151.88
N ILE A 506 -31.08 15.71 -150.66
CA ILE A 506 -31.63 16.32 -149.43
C ILE A 506 -30.55 17.03 -148.62
N LYS A 507 -29.88 17.98 -149.29
CA LYS A 507 -28.84 18.87 -148.74
C LYS A 507 -29.38 20.24 -148.31
N SER A 508 -30.70 20.36 -148.14
CA SER A 508 -31.44 21.63 -148.16
C SER A 508 -32.16 22.04 -146.86
N LEU A 509 -32.19 21.19 -145.83
CA LEU A 509 -32.94 21.45 -144.56
C LEU A 509 -32.05 21.56 -143.30
N LYS A 510 -30.79 21.99 -143.45
CA LYS A 510 -29.90 22.32 -142.31
C LYS A 510 -29.63 23.83 -142.12
N ALA A 511 -30.21 24.70 -142.96
CA ALA A 511 -29.92 26.14 -142.97
C ALA A 511 -30.84 27.02 -142.08
N TYR A 512 -31.64 26.43 -141.17
CA TYR A 512 -32.67 27.15 -140.42
C TYR A 512 -32.43 27.24 -138.89
N ILE A 513 -31.37 26.61 -138.36
CA ILE A 513 -31.16 26.47 -136.91
C ILE A 513 -30.05 27.41 -136.36
N GLU A 514 -29.23 28.03 -137.21
CA GLU A 514 -28.10 28.88 -136.77
C GLU A 514 -28.44 30.37 -136.47
N LYS A 515 -29.71 30.80 -136.51
CA LYS A 515 -30.05 32.24 -136.50
C LYS A 515 -30.56 32.86 -135.18
N MET A 516 -31.02 32.09 -134.18
CA MET A 516 -31.75 32.65 -133.03
C MET A 516 -31.23 32.23 -131.65
N GLN A 517 -29.93 32.42 -131.39
CA GLN A 517 -29.35 32.10 -130.07
C GLN A 517 -28.09 32.90 -129.69
N LYS A 518 -27.97 34.18 -130.13
CA LYS A 518 -26.71 34.93 -130.01
C LYS A 518 -26.77 36.44 -129.69
N GLU A 519 -27.87 36.98 -129.16
CA GLU A 519 -28.02 38.42 -128.83
C GLU A 519 -28.81 38.68 -127.52
N LYS A 520 -28.39 38.13 -126.37
CA LYS A 520 -28.99 38.55 -125.06
C LYS A 520 -28.11 38.43 -123.80
N GLU A 521 -26.81 38.55 -123.96
CA GLU A 521 -25.83 38.96 -122.93
C GLU A 521 -25.00 40.03 -123.67
N GLU A 522 -24.83 41.28 -123.22
CA GLU A 522 -24.26 41.72 -121.94
C GLU A 522 -24.40 43.27 -121.76
N LEU A 523 -23.96 43.79 -120.60
CA LEU A 523 -23.63 45.21 -120.30
C LEU A 523 -24.75 46.28 -120.23
N GLN A 524 -24.93 46.89 -119.05
CA GLN A 524 -24.22 48.15 -118.74
C GLN A 524 -24.19 48.42 -117.22
N ILE A 525 -23.04 48.86 -116.73
CA ILE A 525 -22.78 49.21 -115.32
C ILE A 525 -22.18 50.63 -115.23
N PHE A 526 -22.49 51.31 -114.12
CA PHE A 526 -21.84 52.48 -113.51
C PHE A 526 -22.04 53.91 -114.05
N VAL A 527 -22.05 54.80 -113.05
CA VAL A 527 -21.90 56.28 -113.00
C VAL A 527 -23.08 57.11 -113.53
N ASP A 528 -23.87 57.73 -112.63
CA ASP A 528 -23.72 59.17 -112.39
C ASP A 528 -24.55 59.77 -111.24
N MET A 529 -24.06 60.95 -110.81
CA MET A 529 -24.78 62.12 -110.26
C MET A 529 -24.71 62.43 -108.75
N LEU A 530 -23.74 63.30 -108.41
CA LEU A 530 -23.72 64.16 -107.22
C LEU A 530 -24.60 65.43 -107.42
N GLY A 531 -25.03 66.06 -106.31
CA GLY A 531 -25.58 67.42 -106.26
C GLY A 531 -26.08 67.80 -104.86
N GLN A 532 -25.36 68.61 -104.06
CA GLN A 532 -25.40 70.10 -103.99
C GLN A 532 -26.54 70.67 -103.11
N GLN A 533 -26.45 71.79 -102.36
CA GLN A 533 -25.33 72.58 -101.76
C GLN A 533 -25.92 73.79 -100.95
N ILE A 534 -25.18 74.36 -99.97
CA ILE A 534 -25.18 75.83 -99.58
C ILE A 534 -26.45 76.36 -98.80
N TYR A 535 -26.51 77.40 -97.92
CA TYR A 535 -25.59 78.47 -97.40
C TYR A 535 -25.89 78.90 -95.91
N ASP A 536 -24.85 79.35 -95.19
CA ASP A 536 -24.68 80.55 -94.32
C ASP A 536 -25.59 81.09 -93.17
N ASN A 537 -24.96 81.15 -91.98
CA ASN A 537 -24.67 82.33 -91.09
C ASN A 537 -25.63 82.91 -89.99
N ARG A 538 -24.99 83.11 -88.82
CA ARG A 538 -25.08 84.20 -87.80
C ARG A 538 -25.88 84.10 -86.46
N ASP A 539 -25.07 83.96 -85.40
CA ASP A 539 -24.94 84.81 -84.18
C ASP A 539 -25.85 84.69 -82.92
N VAL A 540 -25.14 84.53 -81.78
CA VAL A 540 -25.34 85.20 -80.47
C VAL A 540 -26.22 84.54 -79.36
N LYS A 541 -26.82 83.36 -79.54
CA LYS A 541 -27.55 82.68 -78.41
C LYS A 541 -26.79 81.59 -77.64
N GLU A 542 -25.76 80.97 -78.22
CA GLU A 542 -25.21 79.71 -77.70
C GLU A 542 -24.33 79.81 -76.44
N ILE A 543 -23.84 81.00 -76.08
CA ILE A 543 -22.89 81.18 -74.95
C ILE A 543 -23.59 81.17 -73.58
N LYS A 544 -24.89 81.50 -73.49
CA LYS A 544 -25.66 81.42 -72.22
C LYS A 544 -26.35 80.06 -72.01
N GLU A 545 -26.66 79.35 -73.08
CA GLU A 545 -27.28 78.02 -73.00
C GLU A 545 -26.26 76.89 -72.76
N SER A 546 -24.98 77.10 -73.02
CA SER A 546 -23.90 76.14 -72.70
C SER A 546 -23.52 76.16 -71.21
N GLU A 547 -23.49 77.34 -70.58
CA GLU A 547 -23.22 77.52 -69.15
C GLU A 547 -24.29 76.87 -68.25
N GLN A 548 -25.57 77.06 -68.57
CA GLN A 548 -26.67 76.41 -67.84
C GLN A 548 -26.72 74.88 -68.05
N ARG A 549 -26.31 74.38 -69.22
CA ARG A 549 -26.19 72.93 -69.47
C ARG A 549 -25.07 72.30 -68.65
N ALA A 550 -23.92 72.96 -68.50
CA ALA A 550 -22.83 72.48 -67.66
C ALA A 550 -23.23 72.38 -66.18
N HIS A 551 -23.89 73.40 -65.62
CA HIS A 551 -24.36 73.37 -64.23
C HIS A 551 -25.46 72.33 -63.97
N ALA A 552 -26.36 72.09 -64.93
CA ALA A 552 -27.35 71.02 -64.83
C ALA A 552 -26.69 69.62 -64.82
N GLN A 553 -25.71 69.39 -65.69
CA GLN A 553 -24.97 68.12 -65.76
C GLN A 553 -24.18 67.84 -64.48
N VAL A 554 -23.50 68.83 -63.90
CA VAL A 554 -22.79 68.66 -62.61
C VAL A 554 -23.75 68.35 -61.47
N LYS A 555 -24.95 68.96 -61.45
CA LYS A 555 -25.96 68.67 -60.40
C LYS A 555 -26.56 67.27 -60.53
N ILE A 556 -26.81 66.79 -61.76
CA ILE A 556 -27.27 65.42 -62.01
C ILE A 556 -26.20 64.42 -61.59
N LEU A 557 -24.95 64.61 -62.02
CA LEU A 557 -23.83 63.72 -61.67
C LEU A 557 -23.60 63.65 -60.16
N ARG A 558 -23.75 64.77 -59.45
CA ARG A 558 -23.66 64.81 -57.98
C ARG A 558 -24.77 64.00 -57.32
N ASN A 559 -26.03 64.21 -57.73
CA ASN A 559 -27.17 63.45 -57.22
C ASN A 559 -27.00 61.94 -57.46
N THR A 560 -26.57 61.51 -58.65
CA THR A 560 -26.34 60.09 -58.95
C THR A 560 -25.21 59.48 -58.13
N LEU A 561 -24.17 60.26 -57.79
CA LEU A 561 -23.08 59.80 -56.94
C LEU A 561 -23.53 59.66 -55.48
N ASP A 562 -24.31 60.62 -54.99
CA ASP A 562 -24.88 60.61 -53.64
C ASP A 562 -25.92 59.48 -53.47
N GLU A 563 -26.75 59.20 -54.48
CA GLU A 563 -27.69 58.06 -54.52
C GLU A 563 -26.96 56.72 -54.56
N HIS A 564 -25.94 56.56 -55.41
CA HIS A 564 -25.16 55.31 -55.46
C HIS A 564 -24.38 55.06 -54.15
N GLY A 565 -23.85 56.13 -53.52
CA GLY A 565 -23.23 56.07 -52.21
C GLY A 565 -24.20 55.80 -51.05
N LEU A 566 -25.51 56.06 -51.22
CA LEU A 566 -26.56 55.59 -50.31
C LEU A 566 -26.91 54.12 -50.58
N GLU A 567 -27.06 53.72 -51.83
CA GLU A 567 -27.40 52.35 -52.23
C GLU A 567 -26.35 51.33 -51.74
N LEU A 568 -25.06 51.64 -51.91
CA LEU A 568 -23.95 50.80 -51.41
C LEU A 568 -23.97 50.66 -49.89
N ARG A 569 -24.28 51.73 -49.16
CA ARG A 569 -24.39 51.68 -47.68
C ARG A 569 -25.60 50.86 -47.22
N VAL A 570 -26.72 50.92 -47.95
CA VAL A 570 -27.90 50.09 -47.67
C VAL A 570 -27.65 48.62 -47.98
N LYS A 571 -26.92 48.30 -49.07
CA LYS A 571 -26.51 46.91 -49.37
C LYS A 571 -25.59 46.36 -48.28
N ALA A 572 -24.52 47.08 -47.94
CA ALA A 572 -23.62 46.68 -46.85
C ALA A 572 -24.32 46.53 -45.49
N ALA A 573 -25.31 47.38 -45.18
CA ALA A 573 -26.10 47.25 -43.96
C ALA A 573 -26.98 45.98 -43.97
N LYS A 574 -27.65 45.66 -45.09
CA LYS A 574 -28.47 44.44 -45.23
C LYS A 574 -27.64 43.16 -45.23
N GLU A 575 -26.46 43.19 -45.84
CA GLU A 575 -25.52 42.06 -45.81
C GLU A 575 -24.99 41.82 -44.39
N ALA A 576 -24.72 42.88 -43.62
CA ALA A 576 -24.35 42.77 -42.21
C ALA A 576 -25.52 42.30 -41.32
N GLU A 577 -26.75 42.73 -41.60
CA GLU A 577 -27.97 42.31 -40.91
C GLU A 577 -28.23 40.81 -41.13
N ALA A 578 -28.22 40.34 -42.38
CA ALA A 578 -28.36 38.91 -42.71
C ALA A 578 -27.26 38.05 -42.07
N ALA A 579 -26.00 38.52 -42.05
CA ALA A 579 -24.89 37.82 -41.39
C ALA A 579 -24.98 37.82 -39.85
N CYS A 580 -25.81 38.68 -39.26
CA CYS A 580 -26.15 38.64 -37.83
C CYS A 580 -27.33 37.69 -37.57
N GLU A 581 -28.37 37.70 -38.42
CA GLU A 581 -29.50 36.77 -38.34
C GLU A 581 -29.06 35.30 -38.51
N GLU A 582 -28.18 35.01 -39.46
CA GLU A 582 -27.61 33.66 -39.66
C GLU A 582 -26.84 33.18 -38.43
N ARG A 583 -26.02 34.05 -37.82
CA ARG A 583 -25.30 33.73 -36.57
C ARG A 583 -26.25 33.52 -35.39
N LEU A 584 -27.34 34.28 -35.30
CA LEU A 584 -28.34 34.09 -34.26
C LEU A 584 -29.05 32.75 -34.43
N ALA A 585 -29.49 32.41 -35.64
CA ALA A 585 -30.12 31.13 -35.95
C ALA A 585 -29.19 29.94 -35.67
N ALA A 586 -27.89 30.05 -35.98
CA ALA A 586 -26.90 29.03 -35.64
C ALA A 586 -26.75 28.84 -34.12
N ALA A 587 -26.65 29.93 -33.35
CA ALA A 587 -26.55 29.89 -31.89
C ALA A 587 -27.85 29.38 -31.22
N GLU A 588 -29.02 29.65 -31.80
CA GLU A 588 -30.30 29.11 -31.33
C GLU A 588 -30.41 27.60 -31.59
N ALA A 589 -29.92 27.12 -32.73
CA ALA A 589 -29.85 25.69 -33.04
C ALA A 589 -28.86 24.94 -32.14
N GLU A 590 -27.67 25.50 -31.89
CA GLU A 590 -26.68 24.95 -30.95
C GLU A 590 -27.27 24.84 -29.52
N LYS A 591 -27.95 25.90 -29.07
CA LYS A 591 -28.65 25.92 -27.77
C LYS A 591 -29.79 24.91 -27.67
N ALA A 592 -30.46 24.57 -28.77
CA ALA A 592 -31.46 23.50 -28.79
C ALA A 592 -30.77 22.12 -28.66
N SER A 593 -29.72 21.87 -29.44
CA SER A 593 -28.93 20.63 -29.37
C SER A 593 -28.37 20.37 -27.96
N LEU A 594 -27.78 21.38 -27.32
CA LEU A 594 -27.25 21.28 -25.96
C LEU A 594 -28.32 21.00 -24.90
N ARG A 595 -29.58 21.40 -25.14
CA ARG A 595 -30.70 21.04 -24.24
C ARG A 595 -31.11 19.58 -24.41
N ASP A 596 -31.19 19.10 -25.65
CA ASP A 596 -31.53 17.70 -25.93
C ASP A 596 -30.46 16.74 -25.37
N GLU A 597 -29.18 17.14 -25.41
CA GLU A 597 -28.07 16.43 -24.75
C GLU A 597 -28.18 16.44 -23.22
N VAL A 598 -28.46 17.58 -22.59
CA VAL A 598 -28.68 17.65 -21.12
C VAL A 598 -29.86 16.77 -20.70
N ASP A 599 -30.99 16.85 -21.40
CA ASP A 599 -32.16 16.01 -21.16
C ASP A 599 -31.85 14.51 -21.35
N ALA A 600 -30.92 14.16 -22.25
CA ALA A 600 -30.45 12.78 -22.41
C ALA A 600 -29.58 12.33 -21.22
N CYS A 601 -28.61 13.16 -20.81
CA CYS A 601 -27.79 12.90 -19.64
C CYS A 601 -28.62 12.76 -18.35
N ASP A 602 -29.60 13.63 -18.11
CA ASP A 602 -30.47 13.56 -16.93
C ASP A 602 -31.30 12.26 -16.90
N ARG A 603 -31.79 11.80 -18.06
CA ARG A 603 -32.47 10.50 -18.16
C ARG A 603 -31.54 9.32 -17.84
N ASP A 604 -30.27 9.39 -18.24
CA ASP A 604 -29.29 8.33 -17.95
C ASP A 604 -28.81 8.35 -16.49
N VAL A 605 -28.67 9.54 -15.89
CA VAL A 605 -28.43 9.69 -14.44
C VAL A 605 -29.57 9.06 -13.63
N LEU A 606 -30.84 9.27 -14.02
CA LEU A 606 -31.98 8.65 -13.34
C LEU A 606 -31.96 7.11 -13.43
N LYS A 607 -31.66 6.54 -14.61
CA LYS A 607 -31.51 5.08 -14.78
C LYS A 607 -30.39 4.52 -13.91
N LEU A 608 -29.25 5.21 -13.83
CA LEU A 608 -28.13 4.80 -12.98
C LEU A 608 -28.50 4.86 -11.48
N GLN A 609 -29.24 5.88 -11.04
CA GLN A 609 -29.74 5.95 -9.67
C GLN A 609 -30.73 4.83 -9.33
N GLU A 610 -31.61 4.44 -10.26
CA GLU A 610 -32.50 3.28 -10.07
C GLU A 610 -31.73 1.96 -10.02
N ALA A 611 -30.72 1.79 -10.88
CA ALA A 611 -29.84 0.62 -10.86
C ALA A 611 -29.04 0.50 -9.56
N ILE A 612 -28.56 1.62 -9.00
CA ILE A 612 -27.89 1.66 -7.69
C ILE A 612 -28.85 1.20 -6.59
N LYS A 613 -30.07 1.76 -6.51
CA LYS A 613 -31.08 1.38 -5.51
C LYS A 613 -31.45 -0.11 -5.56
N LEU A 614 -31.55 -0.67 -6.78
CA LEU A 614 -31.78 -2.11 -6.95
C LEU A 614 -30.62 -2.94 -6.40
N LYS A 615 -29.37 -2.48 -6.57
CA LYS A 615 -28.18 -3.15 -6.04
C LYS A 615 -28.00 -2.98 -4.52
N GLU A 616 -28.43 -1.85 -3.97
CA GLU A 616 -28.50 -1.63 -2.51
C GLU A 616 -29.49 -2.63 -1.87
N ALA A 617 -30.70 -2.77 -2.43
CA ALA A 617 -31.69 -3.74 -1.95
C ALA A 617 -31.24 -5.20 -2.10
N GLU A 618 -30.49 -5.53 -3.17
CA GLU A 618 -29.88 -6.86 -3.34
C GLU A 618 -28.79 -7.12 -2.29
N ALA A 619 -27.98 -6.12 -1.95
CA ALA A 619 -26.97 -6.22 -0.89
C ALA A 619 -27.60 -6.39 0.51
N GLU A 620 -28.68 -5.67 0.82
CA GLU A 620 -29.44 -5.84 2.07
C GLU A 620 -30.04 -7.25 2.20
N ALA A 621 -30.52 -7.82 1.09
CA ALA A 621 -30.98 -9.22 1.06
C ALA A 621 -29.85 -10.21 1.34
N TYR A 622 -28.66 -10.03 0.73
CA TYR A 622 -27.49 -10.88 1.00
C TYR A 622 -27.00 -10.75 2.45
N ILE A 623 -27.01 -9.56 3.04
CA ILE A 623 -26.67 -9.37 4.46
C ILE A 623 -27.64 -10.16 5.35
N SER A 624 -28.94 -10.08 5.08
CA SER A 624 -29.98 -10.82 5.81
C SER A 624 -29.81 -12.34 5.72
N GLU A 625 -29.39 -12.85 4.55
CA GLU A 625 -29.08 -14.28 4.36
C GLU A 625 -27.81 -14.69 5.12
N ILE A 626 -26.76 -13.86 5.10
CA ILE A 626 -25.51 -14.09 5.85
C ILE A 626 -25.78 -14.11 7.36
N GLU A 627 -26.60 -13.20 7.88
CA GLU A 627 -27.01 -13.19 9.30
C GLU A 627 -27.78 -14.47 9.68
N THR A 628 -28.70 -14.91 8.83
CA THR A 628 -29.48 -16.15 9.02
C THR A 628 -28.56 -17.39 9.04
N ILE A 629 -27.59 -17.47 8.12
CA ILE A 629 -26.58 -18.55 8.08
C ILE A 629 -25.66 -18.48 9.31
N GLY A 630 -25.28 -17.28 9.74
CA GLY A 630 -24.48 -17.06 10.94
C GLY A 630 -25.14 -17.64 12.19
N GLN A 631 -26.43 -17.33 12.41
CA GLN A 631 -27.18 -17.85 13.55
C GLN A 631 -27.28 -19.38 13.55
N ALA A 632 -27.53 -20.00 12.39
CA ALA A 632 -27.58 -21.45 12.25
C ALA A 632 -26.21 -22.12 12.54
N TYR A 633 -25.11 -21.45 12.20
CA TYR A 633 -23.76 -21.92 12.52
C TYR A 633 -23.46 -21.83 14.03
N GLU A 634 -23.87 -20.76 14.69
CA GLU A 634 -23.73 -20.61 16.15
C GLU A 634 -24.51 -21.69 16.92
N ASP A 635 -25.75 -21.97 16.51
CA ASP A 635 -26.58 -23.03 17.11
C ASP A 635 -25.93 -24.41 16.95
N MET A 636 -25.43 -24.73 15.75
CA MET A 636 -24.67 -25.97 15.49
C MET A 636 -23.38 -26.03 16.33
N GLN A 637 -22.69 -24.90 16.52
CA GLN A 637 -21.47 -24.85 17.32
C GLN A 637 -21.76 -25.05 18.81
N MET A 638 -22.86 -24.49 19.33
CA MET A 638 -23.36 -24.79 20.69
C MET A 638 -23.73 -26.27 20.85
N GLN A 639 -24.37 -26.88 19.85
CA GLN A 639 -24.67 -28.31 19.87
C GLN A 639 -23.39 -29.17 19.92
N ASN A 640 -22.39 -28.85 19.09
CA ASN A 640 -21.10 -29.55 19.09
C ASN A 640 -20.35 -29.38 20.43
N GLN A 641 -20.42 -28.20 21.05
CA GLN A 641 -19.80 -27.97 22.36
C GLN A 641 -20.47 -28.81 23.47
N ARG A 642 -21.80 -28.96 23.45
CA ARG A 642 -22.53 -29.86 24.36
C ARG A 642 -22.18 -31.33 24.14
N LEU A 643 -22.04 -31.78 22.89
CA LEU A 643 -21.60 -33.14 22.57
C LEU A 643 -20.17 -33.41 23.05
N LEU A 644 -19.26 -32.44 22.89
CA LEU A 644 -17.89 -32.57 23.38
C LEU A 644 -17.85 -32.71 24.91
N GLN A 645 -18.65 -31.91 25.63
CA GLN A 645 -18.80 -32.02 27.09
C GLN A 645 -19.27 -33.43 27.51
N GLN A 646 -20.31 -33.96 26.85
CA GLN A 646 -20.80 -35.32 27.12
C GLN A 646 -19.74 -36.41 26.88
N VAL A 647 -18.89 -36.26 25.85
CA VAL A 647 -17.78 -37.19 25.60
C VAL A 647 -16.74 -37.10 26.71
N THR A 648 -16.35 -35.89 27.14
CA THR A 648 -15.40 -35.74 28.26
C THR A 648 -15.95 -36.28 29.58
N GLU A 649 -17.22 -36.05 29.91
CA GLU A 649 -17.85 -36.59 31.13
C GLU A 649 -17.89 -38.13 31.12
N ARG A 650 -18.18 -38.73 29.95
CA ARG A 650 -18.15 -40.18 29.75
C ARG A 650 -16.74 -40.74 29.90
N ASP A 651 -15.73 -40.05 29.37
CA ASP A 651 -14.34 -40.51 29.41
C ASP A 651 -13.74 -40.37 30.83
N ASP A 652 -14.09 -39.32 31.57
CA ASP A 652 -13.81 -39.19 33.01
C ASP A 652 -14.44 -40.33 33.83
N TYR A 653 -15.68 -40.71 33.50
CA TYR A 653 -16.34 -41.87 34.13
C TYR A 653 -15.61 -43.18 33.80
N ASN A 654 -15.19 -43.38 32.54
CA ASN A 654 -14.41 -44.54 32.14
C ASN A 654 -13.04 -44.60 32.85
N ILE A 655 -12.34 -43.47 33.02
CA ILE A 655 -11.07 -43.39 33.77
C ILE A 655 -11.27 -43.80 35.23
N LYS A 656 -12.33 -43.32 35.89
CA LYS A 656 -12.69 -43.72 37.27
C LYS A 656 -12.94 -45.23 37.36
N LEU A 657 -13.76 -45.78 36.46
CA LEU A 657 -14.07 -47.20 36.40
C LEU A 657 -12.82 -48.07 36.22
N VAL A 658 -11.90 -47.66 35.33
CA VAL A 658 -10.62 -48.36 35.11
C VAL A 658 -9.72 -48.26 36.34
N SER A 659 -9.66 -47.11 37.00
CA SER A 659 -8.90 -46.91 38.25
C SER A 659 -9.41 -47.83 39.36
N GLU A 660 -10.73 -47.85 39.60
CA GLU A 660 -11.37 -48.75 40.57
C GLU A 660 -11.14 -50.23 40.24
N SER A 661 -11.18 -50.61 38.95
CA SER A 661 -10.87 -51.96 38.50
C SER A 661 -9.40 -52.34 38.76
N VAL A 662 -8.45 -51.43 38.53
CA VAL A 662 -7.03 -51.65 38.82
C VAL A 662 -6.78 -51.76 40.32
N ASN A 663 -7.34 -50.85 41.12
CA ASN A 663 -7.23 -50.88 42.59
C ASN A 663 -7.81 -52.18 43.18
N SER A 664 -8.99 -52.60 42.70
CA SER A 664 -9.62 -53.86 43.09
C SER A 664 -8.74 -55.08 42.73
N LYS A 665 -8.09 -55.06 41.56
CA LYS A 665 -7.18 -56.12 41.13
C LYS A 665 -5.88 -56.15 41.95
N GLN A 666 -5.35 -54.99 42.33
CA GLN A 666 -4.19 -54.89 43.24
C GLN A 666 -4.54 -55.43 44.64
N ALA A 667 -5.67 -55.01 45.21
CA ALA A 667 -6.16 -55.52 46.50
C ALA A 667 -6.37 -57.04 46.47
N HIS A 668 -6.96 -57.58 45.39
CA HIS A 668 -7.11 -59.02 45.20
C HIS A 668 -5.76 -59.76 45.17
N ASN A 669 -4.76 -59.22 44.46
CA ASN A 669 -3.42 -59.81 44.39
C ASN A 669 -2.70 -59.78 45.75
N LEU A 670 -2.85 -58.70 46.52
CA LEU A 670 -2.31 -58.62 47.89
C LEU A 670 -2.93 -59.71 48.78
N LEU A 671 -4.26 -59.81 48.84
CA LEU A 671 -4.97 -60.84 49.60
C LEU A 671 -4.61 -62.27 49.16
N LEU A 672 -4.38 -62.49 47.86
CA LEU A 672 -3.89 -63.77 47.35
C LEU A 672 -2.47 -64.08 47.84
N SER A 673 -1.58 -63.07 47.90
CA SER A 673 -0.22 -63.25 48.42
C SER A 673 -0.20 -63.53 49.93
N GLU A 674 -1.05 -62.85 50.71
CA GLU A 674 -1.24 -63.10 52.15
C GLU A 674 -1.79 -64.50 52.40
N LYS A 675 -2.82 -64.93 51.65
CA LYS A 675 -3.35 -66.29 51.70
C LYS A 675 -2.26 -67.34 51.42
N GLN A 676 -1.39 -67.12 50.43
CA GLN A 676 -0.26 -68.01 50.17
C GLN A 676 0.78 -68.01 51.31
N ALA A 677 1.07 -66.85 51.90
CA ALA A 677 1.99 -66.73 53.04
C ALA A 677 1.45 -67.46 54.28
N LEU A 678 0.17 -67.25 54.62
CA LEU A 678 -0.54 -67.97 55.68
C LEU A 678 -0.58 -69.48 55.42
N SER A 679 -0.86 -69.91 54.18
CA SER A 679 -0.82 -71.32 53.80
C SER A 679 0.59 -71.94 54.00
N LYS A 680 1.67 -71.20 53.72
CA LYS A 680 3.05 -71.64 54.00
C LYS A 680 3.35 -71.70 55.49
N GLN A 681 2.86 -70.75 56.29
CA GLN A 681 2.99 -70.78 57.76
C GLN A 681 2.25 -71.98 58.36
N LEU A 682 1.00 -72.22 57.93
CA LEU A 682 0.19 -73.37 58.37
C LEU A 682 0.87 -74.70 58.00
N HIS A 683 1.43 -74.82 56.80
CA HIS A 683 2.16 -76.03 56.39
C HIS A 683 3.42 -76.28 57.25
N ARG A 684 4.16 -75.23 57.63
CA ARG A 684 5.28 -75.33 58.60
C ARG A 684 4.81 -75.74 59.98
N ALA A 685 3.71 -75.17 60.48
CA ALA A 685 3.13 -75.52 61.78
C ALA A 685 2.67 -76.99 61.82
N ASN A 686 2.05 -77.49 60.75
CA ASN A 686 1.70 -78.90 60.61
C ASN A 686 2.95 -79.80 60.60
N ALA A 687 4.00 -79.44 59.86
CA ALA A 687 5.24 -80.21 59.85
C ALA A 687 5.93 -80.26 61.24
N MET A 688 5.88 -79.16 62.02
CA MET A 688 6.33 -79.15 63.41
C MET A 688 5.45 -80.04 64.30
N LEU A 689 4.13 -79.99 64.14
CA LEU A 689 3.18 -80.82 64.87
C LEU A 689 3.40 -82.32 64.59
N ASP A 690 3.61 -82.70 63.33
CA ASP A 690 3.85 -84.09 62.95
C ASP A 690 5.23 -84.59 63.41
N SER A 691 6.25 -83.73 63.43
CA SER A 691 7.54 -84.02 64.08
C SER A 691 7.40 -84.22 65.60
N LEU A 692 6.57 -83.43 66.27
CA LEU A 692 6.26 -83.62 67.69
C LEU A 692 5.50 -84.92 67.95
N LYS A 693 4.51 -85.27 67.11
CA LYS A 693 3.82 -86.57 67.19
C LYS A 693 4.80 -87.74 67.03
N LEU A 694 5.71 -87.68 66.05
CA LEU A 694 6.72 -88.72 65.84
C LEU A 694 7.66 -88.88 67.04
N ARG A 695 8.03 -87.76 67.70
CA ARG A 695 8.80 -87.81 68.96
C ARG A 695 8.00 -88.42 70.11
N ILE A 696 6.69 -88.14 70.19
CA ILE A 696 5.82 -88.75 71.21
C ILE A 696 5.75 -90.27 70.98
N THR A 697 5.49 -90.74 69.76
CA THR A 697 5.44 -92.18 69.48
C THR A 697 6.78 -92.86 69.70
N GLN A 698 7.92 -92.21 69.38
CA GLN A 698 9.25 -92.73 69.69
C GLN A 698 9.53 -92.80 71.21
N CYS A 699 9.00 -91.87 72.00
CA CYS A 699 9.08 -91.97 73.46
C CYS A 699 8.16 -93.07 74.00
N GLU A 700 6.97 -93.26 73.45
CA GLU A 700 6.04 -94.33 73.82
C GLU A 700 6.63 -95.72 73.48
N GLU A 701 7.30 -95.87 72.33
CA GLU A 701 8.03 -97.08 71.93
C GLU A 701 9.27 -97.38 72.79
N GLN A 702 9.84 -96.39 73.51
CA GLN A 702 10.95 -96.59 74.44
C GLN A 702 10.51 -96.97 75.86
N PHE A 703 9.21 -97.01 76.13
CA PHE A 703 8.62 -97.38 77.43
C PHE A 703 7.90 -98.74 77.40
N ILE A 704 8.14 -99.55 76.35
CA ILE A 704 7.69 -100.95 76.18
C ILE A 704 8.92 -101.87 76.12
#